data_AF-A0A6N6RFD0-F1
#
_entry.id   AF-A0A6N6RFD0-F1
#
_cell.length_a   1.000
_cell.length_b   1.000
_cell.length_c   1.000
_cell.angle_alpha   90.00
_cell.angle_beta   90.00
_cell.angle_gamma   90.00
#
_symmetry.space_group_name_H-M   'P 1'
#
loop_
_entity.id
_entity.type
_entity.pdbx_description
1 polymer ?
#
loop_
_entity_poly.entity_id
_entity_poly.type
_entity_poly.pdbx_seq_one_letter_code
_entity_poly.pdbx_strand_id
1 'polypeptide(L)'
;MKKTLLILFSTVSLGLFGQNIDYEFLTNGGALDDVNNWGEVGNNSNHPVSFALTTDTWDMNGLNGILNNSLSIAGTFLNSSVTTSTLTLSANLDFQGDVQNGDKFTGSYTSVNYYYTTNSVDILPGTYSSALALQTGVSGVAQGNITVSLDLELFSGSELDMQTFTLATNRSNLIGGAVNGTIKTQNTTASPISLSSGSWMSAIEFNAPGNQTVPSGEYEGGLTLSTAGTKTASGDITVHTSLDVDAVFDMSTHQLLDGSAAFTVSGTSAIRTQSTDNPPIPSSKTWGTVIFNASSGGPQYIPGGTYDNIGDASNVATVSHEALGNITINDAWLDVGTDIDMGTFQVLTDGDGFSATSIGTYTISTQNTSSNPIPDNISWGNGCTINFNSSVADQTIPPGTYYNLQCESSSSGTPRHKTTSGAITVNNGLIILGSDSYLVLNHVLTDGGTFGTSSTGTYGTLEIGSSSPAGAFPSNKTWYCGVFIDQASYSIPALTLVDNDLTIGESCSLGGNVTFSGAGDLELGTGSAVTLDCGSNTIDFGSGGASVLATFGSGSVVRTSATTPFSGTILFGSGVTPSFYGNNSQVIPAGTYRRGVTLEASTGTKTLSGNIALDGTTTINTNTVLACSTFQVTEDDVNNIDFIIAGSGSFTTDNTSTTPFPADKDWSSLSEVTYRSSSTSLVGGTYSSISITGSARTLTTQGNVNMSSILFVSTSNAIEIDIAKNTYINCEGVTNTTGVTVVNLKADSDGYGQLKCRSVSNSGTSLDFTKEQYVDLSTARYFHMGLPLTGSSLDELNNSSIMVGNGGSAAQVTTWYWDASTSSWTAADISASTTNTLASRGQAIFAGTTGDGTFLRSGSGIIDASGDAVADNITYSLDYHDGQTSNNGQGGSVSFVGGSGVSATQGWNFVSNPYLGNYDWQDQTLPSNISSAIYQWDGSQWFSYNTGSQTGDSDARYISPGKGFWIQATAAPGNLALDTSNIDVTGSSSFWKAPADGVTLTFTETNSMKSDNSYVNFIANSTPGFDPGLDALKLVNSDNIPSNWIEMNSSEHLSICSSPVSVTSFPVSFSDSDNNEMITVSLDYANLKSFTTVEIEDIKTGNRVELTNNGSYSFVNDIGYPEQRFILHFSGSTVNLEDEAEAQNSVANFDAYFSNESFGVFVGEELMYKNLTVSISDLTGKMLQSYTFSVSESNPILLHAPSIPSGVYVITFTQEGEFLQAIKSIKP
;
A
#
# COMPACT_ATOMS: atom_id res chain seq x y z
N MET A 1 52.79 101.91 -74.14
CA MET A 1 52.73 102.59 -75.46
C MET A 1 51.61 103.64 -75.41
N LYS A 2 51.67 104.74 -76.18
CA LYS A 2 50.71 105.88 -76.21
C LYS A 2 49.23 105.41 -76.40
N LYS A 3 48.13 106.14 -76.07
CA LYS A 3 47.89 107.61 -76.13
C LYS A 3 46.50 108.07 -75.56
N THR A 4 46.43 109.30 -75.00
CA THR A 4 45.31 110.32 -75.00
C THR A 4 44.05 110.30 -74.08
N LEU A 5 43.77 111.50 -73.51
CA LEU A 5 42.48 112.14 -73.09
C LEU A 5 41.79 111.58 -71.81
N LEU A 6 41.43 112.35 -70.77
CA LEU A 6 40.60 113.58 -70.71
C LEU A 6 40.55 114.17 -69.25
N ILE A 7 40.63 115.51 -69.05
CA ILE A 7 40.05 116.39 -67.95
C ILE A 7 40.27 115.98 -66.46
N LEU A 8 40.62 116.77 -65.43
CA LEU A 8 41.10 118.16 -65.07
C LEU A 8 41.34 118.10 -63.53
N PHE A 9 41.92 119.04 -62.75
CA PHE A 9 43.07 119.97 -62.82
C PHE A 9 44.16 119.34 -61.88
N SER A 10 45.49 119.50 -61.94
CA SER A 10 46.43 120.59 -62.29
C SER A 10 46.50 121.74 -61.27
N THR A 11 47.29 121.61 -60.18
CA THR A 11 48.72 122.04 -60.05
C THR A 11 48.97 123.55 -59.96
N VAL A 12 49.83 124.00 -59.04
CA VAL A 12 51.22 124.49 -59.32
C VAL A 12 51.93 124.98 -58.04
N SER A 13 53.25 124.78 -58.05
CA SER A 13 54.26 124.97 -57.02
C SER A 13 54.60 126.39 -56.53
N LEU A 14 55.16 126.43 -55.30
CA LEU A 14 56.33 127.23 -54.84
C LEU A 14 56.22 128.76 -54.65
N GLY A 15 56.35 129.19 -53.40
CA GLY A 15 56.84 130.54 -53.04
C GLY A 15 56.70 130.92 -51.55
N LEU A 16 57.85 131.14 -50.87
CA LEU A 16 58.05 131.92 -49.63
C LEU A 16 57.27 131.55 -48.33
N PHE A 17 57.74 132.15 -47.22
CA PHE A 17 57.21 132.23 -45.85
C PHE A 17 55.72 131.87 -45.63
N GLY A 18 55.46 131.03 -44.62
CA GLY A 18 54.16 130.97 -43.93
C GLY A 18 53.87 129.59 -43.31
N GLN A 19 53.38 129.57 -42.07
CA GLN A 19 52.79 128.35 -41.50
C GLN A 19 51.44 128.05 -42.15
N ASN A 20 51.09 126.77 -42.28
CA ASN A 20 49.83 126.27 -41.73
C ASN A 20 49.89 124.75 -41.51
N ILE A 21 48.99 124.28 -40.65
CA ILE A 21 48.90 122.91 -40.12
C ILE A 21 47.89 122.12 -40.96
N ASP A 22 48.14 120.83 -41.18
CA ASP A 22 47.09 119.82 -41.44
C ASP A 22 47.44 118.52 -40.70
N TYR A 23 46.40 117.80 -40.27
CA TYR A 23 46.48 116.54 -39.51
C TYR A 23 46.33 115.33 -40.46
N GLU A 24 47.08 114.24 -40.19
CA GLU A 24 46.84 112.93 -40.81
C GLU A 24 46.59 111.87 -39.72
N PHE A 25 45.61 110.99 -39.96
CA PHE A 25 45.30 109.87 -39.07
C PHE A 25 46.04 108.62 -39.56
N LEU A 26 46.69 107.87 -38.66
CA LEU A 26 47.18 106.54 -38.98
C LEU A 26 45.99 105.57 -39.12
N THR A 27 45.75 105.11 -40.35
CA THR A 27 44.72 104.12 -40.70
C THR A 27 45.36 102.89 -41.34
N ASN A 28 45.68 101.90 -40.50
CA ASN A 28 45.78 100.45 -40.76
C ASN A 28 46.70 99.81 -39.69
N GLY A 29 46.42 98.55 -39.34
CA GLY A 29 47.21 97.77 -38.38
C GLY A 29 48.67 97.57 -38.80
N GLY A 30 49.55 97.48 -37.81
CA GLY A 30 50.99 97.28 -37.98
C GLY A 30 51.63 96.79 -36.68
N ALA A 31 52.90 96.39 -36.73
CA ALA A 31 53.65 95.98 -35.54
C ALA A 31 53.74 97.15 -34.55
N LEU A 32 53.30 96.95 -33.31
CA LEU A 32 53.23 98.00 -32.29
C LEU A 32 54.46 97.91 -31.38
N ASP A 33 55.34 98.90 -31.46
CA ASP A 33 56.63 98.97 -30.76
C ASP A 33 56.55 98.87 -29.22
N ASP A 34 55.37 99.12 -28.63
CA ASP A 34 55.09 98.94 -27.20
C ASP A 34 53.68 98.38 -26.99
N VAL A 35 53.60 97.14 -26.52
CA VAL A 35 52.33 96.44 -26.23
C VAL A 35 51.62 97.01 -25.00
N ASN A 36 52.34 97.67 -24.09
CA ASN A 36 51.76 98.14 -22.83
C ASN A 36 50.85 99.37 -23.00
N ASN A 37 50.98 100.10 -24.12
CA ASN A 37 50.23 101.33 -24.40
C ASN A 37 48.88 101.12 -25.09
N TRP A 38 48.45 99.88 -25.35
CA TRP A 38 47.25 99.57 -26.13
C TRP A 38 45.90 99.98 -25.49
N GLY A 39 45.91 100.65 -24.33
CA GLY A 39 44.69 101.09 -23.64
C GLY A 39 44.77 102.42 -22.87
N GLU A 40 45.86 103.19 -22.92
CA GLU A 40 45.91 104.49 -22.22
C GLU A 40 45.24 105.61 -23.02
N VAL A 41 44.14 106.17 -22.48
CA VAL A 41 43.44 107.33 -23.05
C VAL A 41 43.62 108.55 -22.15
N GLY A 42 44.66 109.36 -22.41
CA GLY A 42 44.72 110.71 -21.82
C GLY A 42 46.05 111.45 -21.83
N ASN A 43 46.16 112.46 -22.71
CA ASN A 43 47.09 113.60 -22.62
C ASN A 43 48.58 113.22 -22.36
N ASN A 44 49.41 112.99 -23.37
CA ASN A 44 49.83 114.10 -24.27
C ASN A 44 50.66 113.66 -25.50
N SER A 45 50.34 112.53 -26.12
CA SER A 45 50.83 112.11 -27.46
C SER A 45 49.66 111.61 -28.33
N ASN A 46 49.67 111.94 -29.62
CA ASN A 46 48.54 111.67 -30.52
C ASN A 46 48.45 110.19 -30.95
N HIS A 47 47.19 109.71 -31.03
CA HIS A 47 46.67 108.47 -31.63
C HIS A 47 46.39 107.30 -30.65
N PRO A 48 45.15 107.17 -30.13
CA PRO A 48 44.69 105.88 -29.64
C PRO A 48 44.54 104.90 -30.81
N VAL A 49 45.06 103.68 -30.64
CA VAL A 49 44.94 102.61 -31.64
C VAL A 49 43.47 102.17 -31.70
N SER A 50 42.87 102.19 -32.89
CA SER A 50 41.47 101.80 -33.11
C SER A 50 41.38 100.35 -33.56
N PHE A 51 41.15 99.45 -32.62
CA PHE A 51 41.07 98.00 -32.85
C PHE A 51 39.76 97.52 -33.53
N ALA A 52 38.93 98.44 -34.03
CA ALA A 52 37.58 98.19 -34.54
C ALA A 52 37.47 97.77 -36.02
N LEU A 53 38.58 97.70 -36.77
CA LEU A 53 38.58 97.31 -38.19
C LEU A 53 38.85 95.82 -38.38
N THR A 54 37.98 95.11 -39.12
CA THR A 54 38.08 93.66 -39.34
C THR A 54 39.13 93.23 -40.35
N THR A 55 39.72 94.18 -41.09
CA THR A 55 40.77 93.93 -42.09
C THR A 55 42.18 94.13 -41.56
N ASP A 56 42.33 94.66 -40.34
CA ASP A 56 43.64 94.94 -39.76
C ASP A 56 44.31 93.67 -39.24
N THR A 57 45.65 93.71 -39.15
CA THR A 57 46.44 92.67 -38.48
C THR A 57 47.23 93.30 -37.35
N TRP A 58 47.13 92.66 -36.18
CA TRP A 58 47.71 93.09 -34.91
C TRP A 58 48.77 92.07 -34.51
N ASP A 59 50.03 92.39 -34.80
CA ASP A 59 51.16 91.47 -34.64
C ASP A 59 52.02 91.84 -33.43
N MET A 60 52.16 90.91 -32.48
CA MET A 60 53.07 91.08 -31.33
C MET A 60 54.55 90.91 -31.68
N ASN A 61 54.89 90.27 -32.80
CA ASN A 61 56.24 90.13 -33.35
C ASN A 61 57.34 89.78 -32.31
N GLY A 62 57.02 88.86 -31.38
CA GLY A 62 57.95 88.36 -30.36
C GLY A 62 58.14 89.27 -29.13
N LEU A 63 57.38 90.35 -28.99
CA LEU A 63 57.43 91.24 -27.82
C LEU A 63 56.67 90.65 -26.62
N ASN A 64 57.00 91.11 -25.41
CA ASN A 64 56.21 90.81 -24.21
C ASN A 64 55.32 92.02 -23.86
N GLY A 65 54.11 91.78 -23.36
CA GLY A 65 53.14 92.84 -23.10
C GLY A 65 52.29 92.64 -21.85
N ILE A 66 51.95 93.74 -21.17
CA ILE A 66 50.99 93.78 -20.08
C ILE A 66 49.82 94.69 -20.50
N LEU A 67 48.61 94.15 -20.62
CA LEU A 67 47.40 94.92 -20.91
C LEU A 67 46.56 95.10 -19.65
N ASN A 68 46.41 96.37 -19.23
CA ASN A 68 45.71 96.73 -17.99
C ASN A 68 44.28 97.26 -18.20
N ASN A 69 43.83 97.40 -19.45
CA ASN A 69 42.51 97.91 -19.81
C ASN A 69 41.79 96.91 -20.73
N SER A 70 40.46 96.86 -20.64
CA SER A 70 39.68 95.96 -21.49
C SER A 70 39.73 96.40 -22.95
N LEU A 71 39.85 95.45 -23.87
CA LEU A 71 40.09 95.69 -25.28
C LEU A 71 39.24 94.76 -26.17
N SER A 72 38.79 95.25 -27.33
CA SER A 72 38.18 94.39 -28.36
C SER A 72 38.88 94.57 -29.71
N ILE A 73 39.29 93.46 -30.31
CA ILE A 73 40.09 93.39 -31.54
C ILE A 73 39.27 92.75 -32.66
N ALA A 74 38.86 93.55 -33.64
CA ALA A 74 38.07 93.10 -34.79
C ALA A 74 38.90 92.48 -35.93
N GLY A 75 40.18 92.86 -36.03
CA GLY A 75 41.12 92.32 -37.02
C GLY A 75 41.85 91.06 -36.54
N THR A 76 42.68 90.46 -37.40
CA THR A 76 43.48 89.28 -37.05
C THR A 76 44.53 89.61 -36.00
N PHE A 77 44.59 88.84 -34.91
CA PHE A 77 45.66 88.93 -33.91
C PHE A 77 46.66 87.79 -34.08
N LEU A 78 47.96 88.08 -34.12
CA LEU A 78 48.98 87.04 -34.30
C LEU A 78 50.34 87.39 -33.69
N ASN A 79 51.25 86.41 -33.68
CA ASN A 79 52.68 86.62 -33.46
C ASN A 79 53.46 86.02 -34.65
N SER A 80 53.99 86.86 -35.53
CA SER A 80 54.71 86.40 -36.72
C SER A 80 56.14 85.94 -36.42
N SER A 81 56.72 86.36 -35.29
CA SER A 81 58.10 86.03 -34.88
C SER A 81 58.31 84.52 -34.75
N VAL A 82 59.58 84.11 -34.65
CA VAL A 82 59.98 82.75 -34.24
C VAL A 82 60.09 82.59 -32.72
N THR A 83 59.91 83.66 -31.95
CA THR A 83 59.97 83.66 -30.48
C THR A 83 58.58 83.75 -29.86
N THR A 84 58.34 82.97 -28.79
CA THR A 84 57.13 83.04 -27.98
C THR A 84 57.02 84.41 -27.31
N SER A 85 55.85 85.04 -27.43
CA SER A 85 55.49 86.31 -26.78
C SER A 85 54.80 86.02 -25.45
N THR A 86 55.21 86.69 -24.37
CA THR A 86 54.54 86.60 -23.05
C THR A 86 53.51 87.72 -22.92
N LEU A 87 52.23 87.36 -22.80
CA LEU A 87 51.12 88.31 -22.69
C LEU A 87 50.46 88.19 -21.31
N THR A 88 50.41 89.28 -20.56
CA THR A 88 49.72 89.36 -19.27
C THR A 88 48.53 90.30 -19.37
N LEU A 89 47.32 89.84 -19.06
CA LEU A 89 46.13 90.67 -19.06
C LEU A 89 45.61 90.80 -17.63
N SER A 90 45.35 92.03 -17.18
CA SER A 90 44.61 92.29 -15.94
C SER A 90 43.17 92.77 -16.19
N ALA A 91 42.69 92.63 -17.44
CA ALA A 91 41.38 93.07 -17.93
C ALA A 91 40.87 92.15 -19.07
N ASN A 92 39.68 92.44 -19.62
CA ASN A 92 39.02 91.58 -20.63
C ASN A 92 39.56 91.81 -22.05
N LEU A 93 39.70 90.77 -22.86
CA LEU A 93 40.12 90.85 -24.26
C LEU A 93 39.12 90.14 -25.19
N ASP A 94 38.50 90.88 -26.10
CA ASP A 94 37.42 90.38 -26.97
C ASP A 94 37.89 90.29 -28.43
N PHE A 95 38.29 89.10 -28.89
CA PHE A 95 38.64 88.82 -30.29
C PHE A 95 37.38 88.70 -31.16
N GLN A 96 37.04 89.79 -31.84
CA GLN A 96 36.05 89.81 -32.94
C GLN A 96 36.64 89.36 -34.28
N GLY A 97 37.97 89.39 -34.43
CA GLY A 97 38.71 88.83 -35.57
C GLY A 97 39.38 87.49 -35.27
N ASP A 98 40.07 86.97 -36.28
CA ASP A 98 40.81 85.70 -36.25
C ASP A 98 42.04 85.75 -35.32
N VAL A 99 42.48 84.61 -34.80
CA VAL A 99 43.72 84.50 -34.00
C VAL A 99 44.62 83.43 -34.61
N GLN A 100 45.89 83.77 -34.87
CA GLN A 100 46.84 82.90 -35.58
C GLN A 100 48.22 82.87 -34.93
N ASN A 101 48.95 81.76 -35.11
CA ASN A 101 50.22 81.44 -34.44
C ASN A 101 50.07 81.46 -32.90
N GLY A 102 48.97 80.92 -32.38
CA GLY A 102 48.69 80.84 -30.93
C GLY A 102 49.78 80.08 -30.15
N ASP A 103 50.48 79.16 -30.82
CA ASP A 103 51.61 78.37 -30.31
C ASP A 103 52.79 79.24 -29.88
N LYS A 104 52.86 80.46 -30.43
CA LYS A 104 53.89 81.46 -30.11
C LYS A 104 53.43 82.49 -29.09
N PHE A 105 52.40 82.19 -28.31
CA PHE A 105 52.03 82.96 -27.13
C PHE A 105 52.18 82.12 -25.88
N THR A 106 52.30 82.78 -24.73
CA THR A 106 52.13 82.18 -23.41
C THR A 106 51.75 83.30 -22.44
N GLY A 107 51.10 83.00 -21.33
CA GLY A 107 50.68 84.10 -20.47
C GLY A 107 49.76 83.79 -19.31
N SER A 108 49.35 84.88 -18.66
CA SER A 108 48.30 84.90 -17.65
C SER A 108 47.27 85.95 -18.05
N TYR A 109 46.06 85.50 -18.29
CA TYR A 109 44.96 86.29 -18.83
C TYR A 109 43.93 86.57 -17.71
N THR A 110 43.22 87.70 -17.73
CA THR A 110 42.03 87.87 -16.89
C THR A 110 40.86 87.22 -17.57
N SER A 111 40.29 87.84 -18.60
CA SER A 111 39.24 87.24 -19.41
C SER A 111 39.55 87.37 -20.89
N VAL A 112 39.27 86.33 -21.69
CA VAL A 112 39.37 86.39 -23.15
C VAL A 112 38.12 85.79 -23.79
N ASN A 113 37.51 86.54 -24.70
CA ASN A 113 36.29 86.15 -25.43
C ASN A 113 36.61 86.08 -26.93
N TYR A 114 36.25 84.99 -27.61
CA TYR A 114 36.43 84.80 -29.05
C TYR A 114 35.07 84.80 -29.75
N TYR A 115 34.92 85.59 -30.83
CA TYR A 115 33.67 85.77 -31.59
C TYR A 115 33.79 85.39 -33.08
N TYR A 116 34.98 85.01 -33.57
CA TYR A 116 35.21 84.75 -34.99
C TYR A 116 34.82 83.31 -35.38
N THR A 117 33.88 83.19 -36.32
CA THR A 117 33.20 81.92 -36.67
C THR A 117 33.47 81.42 -38.10
N THR A 118 34.36 82.07 -38.86
CA THR A 118 34.54 81.75 -40.30
C THR A 118 35.50 80.58 -40.54
N ASN A 119 36.56 80.49 -39.72
CA ASN A 119 37.54 79.39 -39.70
C ASN A 119 37.80 79.02 -38.23
N SER A 120 38.59 77.97 -38.00
CA SER A 120 39.15 77.67 -36.68
C SER A 120 40.12 78.78 -36.22
N VAL A 121 39.93 79.31 -35.01
CA VAL A 121 40.85 80.26 -34.37
C VAL A 121 41.86 79.55 -33.46
N ASP A 122 43.07 80.09 -33.35
CA ASP A 122 44.03 79.61 -32.36
C ASP A 122 43.68 80.12 -30.96
N ILE A 123 43.44 79.21 -30.01
CA ILE A 123 43.21 79.55 -28.61
C ILE A 123 44.57 79.65 -27.89
N LEU A 124 44.84 80.84 -27.35
CA LEU A 124 46.12 81.16 -26.70
C LEU A 124 46.38 80.26 -25.48
N PRO A 125 47.58 79.66 -25.33
CA PRO A 125 47.90 78.83 -24.17
C PRO A 125 48.30 79.66 -22.95
N GLY A 126 48.09 79.11 -21.76
CA GLY A 126 48.40 79.78 -20.48
C GLY A 126 47.26 79.72 -19.46
N THR A 127 47.31 80.64 -18.49
CA THR A 127 46.40 80.65 -17.33
C THR A 127 45.39 81.79 -17.42
N TYR A 128 44.13 81.47 -17.62
CA TYR A 128 42.99 82.37 -17.55
C TYR A 128 42.53 82.45 -16.08
N SER A 129 42.58 83.63 -15.48
CA SER A 129 42.28 83.86 -14.07
C SER A 129 40.82 84.23 -13.80
N SER A 130 40.11 84.73 -14.81
CA SER A 130 38.67 84.99 -14.77
C SER A 130 37.93 84.20 -15.85
N ALA A 131 38.05 84.52 -17.15
CA ALA A 131 37.28 83.80 -18.17
C ALA A 131 38.05 83.37 -19.45
N LEU A 132 37.63 82.25 -20.03
CA LEU A 132 37.87 81.89 -21.43
C LEU A 132 36.52 81.60 -22.07
N ALA A 133 36.08 82.39 -23.04
CA ALA A 133 34.78 82.21 -23.70
C ALA A 133 34.92 82.05 -25.22
N LEU A 134 34.30 81.03 -25.80
CA LEU A 134 34.12 80.87 -27.24
C LEU A 134 32.64 81.06 -27.57
N GLN A 135 32.34 82.08 -28.36
CA GLN A 135 30.97 82.53 -28.63
C GLN A 135 30.30 81.64 -29.70
N THR A 136 28.99 81.85 -29.93
CA THR A 136 28.15 80.95 -30.73
C THR A 136 28.76 80.63 -32.10
N GLY A 137 29.04 79.35 -32.37
CA GLY A 137 29.60 78.88 -33.65
C GLY A 137 31.12 79.06 -33.82
N VAL A 138 31.87 79.45 -32.78
CA VAL A 138 33.34 79.58 -32.86
C VAL A 138 34.00 78.20 -32.74
N SER A 139 34.77 77.80 -33.77
CA SER A 139 35.69 76.67 -33.67
C SER A 139 37.04 77.19 -33.21
N GLY A 140 37.56 76.69 -32.09
CA GLY A 140 38.84 77.05 -31.51
C GLY A 140 39.74 75.83 -31.38
N VAL A 141 41.03 76.00 -31.71
CA VAL A 141 42.06 74.97 -31.61
C VAL A 141 43.10 75.42 -30.59
N ALA A 142 43.29 74.65 -29.52
CA ALA A 142 44.30 74.96 -28.51
C ALA A 142 45.71 74.75 -29.08
N GLN A 143 46.57 75.74 -28.89
CA GLN A 143 47.97 75.69 -29.32
C GLN A 143 48.96 75.42 -28.17
N GLY A 144 48.44 74.97 -27.02
CA GLY A 144 49.22 74.59 -25.84
C GLY A 144 48.30 74.29 -24.65
N ASN A 145 48.89 74.01 -23.48
CA ASN A 145 48.11 73.74 -22.27
C ASN A 145 47.34 74.98 -21.79
N ILE A 146 46.12 74.77 -21.31
CA ILE A 146 45.20 75.83 -20.85
C ILE A 146 44.79 75.55 -19.41
N THR A 147 44.82 76.58 -18.55
CA THR A 147 44.27 76.54 -17.19
C THR A 147 43.25 77.66 -17.02
N VAL A 148 42.02 77.37 -16.58
CA VAL A 148 40.95 78.36 -16.36
C VAL A 148 40.52 78.35 -14.89
N SER A 149 40.68 79.49 -14.22
CA SER A 149 40.63 79.57 -12.76
C SER A 149 39.26 79.91 -12.19
N LEU A 150 38.35 80.44 -13.02
CA LEU A 150 36.96 80.70 -12.66
C LEU A 150 36.02 80.15 -13.75
N ASP A 151 35.92 80.79 -14.91
CA ASP A 151 34.82 80.55 -15.85
C ASP A 151 35.34 80.14 -17.26
N LEU A 152 35.03 78.92 -17.70
CA LEU A 152 35.17 78.50 -19.11
C LEU A 152 33.77 78.53 -19.71
N GLU A 153 33.55 79.23 -20.83
CA GLU A 153 32.22 79.40 -21.44
C GLU A 153 32.24 79.00 -22.91
N LEU A 154 31.53 77.93 -23.28
CA LEU A 154 31.41 77.49 -24.68
C LEU A 154 29.97 77.62 -25.15
N PHE A 155 29.72 78.59 -26.03
CA PHE A 155 28.39 78.92 -26.52
C PHE A 155 27.88 77.90 -27.54
N SER A 156 26.59 77.94 -27.87
CA SER A 156 25.94 76.96 -28.75
C SER A 156 26.70 76.74 -30.07
N GLY A 157 27.05 75.50 -30.37
CA GLY A 157 27.77 75.12 -31.59
C GLY A 157 29.21 75.64 -31.68
N SER A 158 29.78 76.15 -30.58
CA SER A 158 31.23 76.37 -30.48
C SER A 158 31.97 75.07 -30.17
N GLU A 159 33.25 75.03 -30.48
CA GLU A 159 34.12 73.88 -30.30
C GLU A 159 35.49 74.32 -29.77
N LEU A 160 36.02 73.62 -28.77
CA LEU A 160 37.39 73.77 -28.27
C LEU A 160 38.13 72.44 -28.47
N ASP A 161 38.90 72.30 -29.55
CA ASP A 161 39.77 71.16 -29.74
C ASP A 161 41.10 71.38 -28.99
N MET A 162 41.28 70.65 -27.88
CA MET A 162 42.51 70.68 -27.09
C MET A 162 43.67 69.95 -27.78
N GLN A 163 43.46 69.25 -28.89
CA GLN A 163 44.43 68.37 -29.54
C GLN A 163 45.09 67.45 -28.51
N THR A 164 46.42 67.42 -28.44
CA THR A 164 47.20 66.64 -27.48
C THR A 164 47.57 67.42 -26.21
N PHE A 165 47.03 68.63 -26.00
CA PHE A 165 47.31 69.47 -24.83
C PHE A 165 46.35 69.20 -23.66
N THR A 166 46.71 69.67 -22.46
CA THR A 166 45.88 69.52 -21.26
C THR A 166 45.00 70.75 -21.00
N LEU A 167 43.78 70.50 -20.52
CA LEU A 167 42.86 71.53 -20.02
C LEU A 167 42.65 71.35 -18.51
N ALA A 168 42.90 72.39 -17.72
CA ALA A 168 42.57 72.40 -16.29
C ALA A 168 41.55 73.50 -16.00
N THR A 169 40.51 73.19 -15.24
CA THR A 169 39.43 74.12 -14.87
C THR A 169 39.14 74.01 -13.38
N ASN A 170 38.90 75.13 -12.69
CA ASN A 170 38.69 75.08 -11.23
C ASN A 170 37.22 74.94 -10.80
N ARG A 171 36.28 75.25 -11.69
CA ARG A 171 34.83 75.26 -11.46
C ARG A 171 34.11 74.74 -12.70
N SER A 172 32.82 74.38 -12.58
CA SER A 172 31.97 74.01 -13.73
C SER A 172 32.17 74.98 -14.89
N ASN A 173 32.34 74.45 -16.10
CA ASN A 173 32.53 75.25 -17.32
C ASN A 173 31.21 75.85 -17.87
N LEU A 174 30.38 76.38 -16.97
CA LEU A 174 29.31 77.36 -17.23
C LEU A 174 28.65 77.84 -15.92
N ILE A 175 28.43 79.15 -15.75
CA ILE A 175 27.43 79.72 -14.82
C ILE A 175 26.58 80.77 -15.55
N GLY A 176 25.71 80.31 -16.46
CA GLY A 176 24.98 81.22 -17.36
C GLY A 176 23.67 80.73 -17.99
N GLY A 177 23.24 79.47 -17.77
CA GLY A 177 21.93 78.97 -18.22
C GLY A 177 21.81 78.71 -19.73
N ALA A 178 22.07 77.45 -20.12
CA ALA A 178 21.89 76.88 -21.46
C ALA A 178 22.79 77.43 -22.57
N VAL A 179 23.98 76.83 -22.72
CA VAL A 179 24.83 76.93 -23.92
C VAL A 179 25.58 75.61 -24.16
N ASN A 180 25.56 75.15 -25.42
CA ASN A 180 25.98 73.82 -25.82
C ASN A 180 27.17 73.88 -26.81
N GLY A 181 28.38 74.11 -26.30
CA GLY A 181 29.61 73.87 -27.05
C GLY A 181 30.21 72.49 -26.77
N THR A 182 31.24 72.12 -27.53
CA THR A 182 31.98 70.85 -27.40
C THR A 182 33.44 71.08 -27.04
N ILE A 183 34.01 70.30 -26.11
CA ILE A 183 35.46 70.22 -25.86
C ILE A 183 35.95 68.89 -26.43
N LYS A 184 36.93 68.91 -27.34
CA LYS A 184 37.57 67.70 -27.86
C LYS A 184 38.94 67.51 -27.27
N THR A 185 39.39 66.28 -27.09
CA THR A 185 40.76 65.98 -26.69
C THR A 185 41.29 64.67 -27.26
N GLN A 186 42.50 64.74 -27.81
CA GLN A 186 43.32 63.62 -28.28
C GLN A 186 44.49 63.34 -27.31
N ASN A 187 44.55 64.04 -26.16
CA ASN A 187 45.59 63.85 -25.16
C ASN A 187 45.45 62.47 -24.49
N THR A 188 46.54 61.69 -24.49
CA THR A 188 46.60 60.32 -23.95
C THR A 188 47.32 60.21 -22.60
N THR A 189 47.52 61.33 -21.91
CA THR A 189 48.01 61.32 -20.52
C THR A 189 46.91 60.91 -19.55
N ALA A 190 47.24 60.68 -18.28
CA ALA A 190 46.27 60.29 -17.25
C ALA A 190 45.30 61.42 -16.84
N SER A 191 45.47 62.65 -17.33
CA SER A 191 44.61 63.80 -17.02
C SER A 191 44.53 64.75 -18.21
N PRO A 192 43.89 64.34 -19.32
CA PRO A 192 43.78 65.15 -20.54
C PRO A 192 42.96 66.42 -20.32
N ILE A 193 41.88 66.28 -19.55
CA ILE A 193 41.10 67.39 -18.99
C ILE A 193 41.00 67.19 -17.47
N SER A 194 40.79 68.26 -16.71
CA SER A 194 40.62 68.21 -15.26
C SER A 194 39.74 69.33 -14.75
N LEU A 195 38.99 69.02 -13.69
CA LEU A 195 38.00 69.89 -13.06
C LEU A 195 38.20 69.84 -11.55
N SER A 196 38.53 70.94 -10.88
CA SER A 196 38.79 70.92 -9.42
C SER A 196 37.51 70.98 -8.58
N SER A 197 36.39 71.39 -9.16
CA SER A 197 35.05 71.31 -8.57
C SER A 197 33.96 71.52 -9.64
N GLY A 198 32.79 70.89 -9.48
CA GLY A 198 31.63 71.08 -10.36
C GLY A 198 31.45 69.99 -11.42
N SER A 199 30.82 70.38 -12.54
CA SER A 199 30.33 69.47 -13.59
C SER A 199 30.70 70.00 -14.99
N TRP A 200 30.90 69.10 -15.97
CA TRP A 200 31.16 69.42 -17.37
C TRP A 200 29.86 69.75 -18.11
N MET A 201 29.55 71.04 -18.21
CA MET A 201 28.35 71.62 -18.82
C MET A 201 28.38 71.61 -20.35
N SER A 202 29.58 71.59 -20.95
CA SER A 202 29.80 71.39 -22.39
C SER A 202 29.86 69.90 -22.73
N ALA A 203 29.51 69.52 -23.96
CA ALA A 203 29.74 68.17 -24.45
C ALA A 203 31.25 67.88 -24.50
N ILE A 204 31.68 66.69 -24.08
CA ILE A 204 33.09 66.32 -24.09
C ILE A 204 33.32 65.16 -25.07
N GLU A 205 34.26 65.32 -26.01
CA GLU A 205 34.67 64.27 -26.94
C GLU A 205 36.11 63.80 -26.65
N PHE A 206 36.27 62.51 -26.39
CA PHE A 206 37.56 61.84 -26.31
C PHE A 206 37.83 61.11 -27.63
N ASN A 207 38.68 61.71 -28.47
CA ASN A 207 38.88 61.32 -29.87
C ASN A 207 40.32 60.88 -30.21
N ALA A 208 41.13 60.48 -29.22
CA ALA A 208 42.46 59.96 -29.50
C ALA A 208 42.40 58.63 -30.30
N PRO A 209 43.25 58.43 -31.34
CA PRO A 209 43.32 57.16 -32.11
C PRO A 209 43.97 55.97 -31.39
N GLY A 210 44.36 56.16 -30.13
CA GLY A 210 44.94 55.14 -29.26
C GLY A 210 44.22 55.10 -27.92
N ASN A 211 44.79 54.38 -26.96
CA ASN A 211 44.21 54.33 -25.62
C ASN A 211 44.26 55.70 -24.93
N GLN A 212 43.21 56.05 -24.21
CA GLN A 212 43.02 57.38 -23.63
C GLN A 212 42.28 57.28 -22.28
N THR A 213 42.65 58.12 -21.31
CA THR A 213 41.97 58.18 -20.01
C THR A 213 40.78 59.13 -20.07
N VAL A 214 39.62 58.68 -19.59
CA VAL A 214 38.44 59.50 -19.33
C VAL A 214 38.47 59.89 -17.83
N PRO A 215 38.61 61.18 -17.49
CA PRO A 215 38.55 61.68 -16.12
C PRO A 215 37.22 61.36 -15.43
N SER A 216 37.24 61.12 -14.12
CA SER A 216 35.99 61.02 -13.34
C SER A 216 35.25 62.36 -13.27
N GLY A 217 33.92 62.30 -13.10
CA GLY A 217 33.09 63.48 -12.90
C GLY A 217 31.69 63.40 -13.49
N GLU A 218 30.99 64.54 -13.41
CA GLU A 218 29.66 64.74 -13.97
C GLU A 218 29.76 65.38 -15.37
N TYR A 219 29.09 64.77 -16.35
CA TYR A 219 29.03 65.16 -17.77
C TYR A 219 27.59 65.59 -18.10
N GLU A 220 27.29 66.84 -17.76
CA GLU A 220 26.00 67.50 -18.00
C GLU A 220 25.74 67.69 -19.50
N GLY A 221 26.74 68.18 -20.25
CA GLY A 221 26.64 68.46 -21.68
C GLY A 221 26.72 67.23 -22.60
N GLY A 222 27.00 66.04 -22.04
CA GLY A 222 27.13 64.78 -22.77
C GLY A 222 28.59 64.34 -22.98
N LEU A 223 28.76 63.06 -23.33
CA LEU A 223 30.06 62.40 -23.48
C LEU A 223 30.11 61.62 -24.80
N THR A 224 31.08 61.91 -25.65
CA THR A 224 31.33 61.21 -26.92
C THR A 224 32.70 60.54 -26.86
N LEU A 225 32.75 59.26 -27.21
CA LEU A 225 33.94 58.43 -27.21
C LEU A 225 34.17 57.95 -28.64
N SER A 226 34.93 58.71 -29.41
CA SER A 226 35.12 58.50 -30.84
C SER A 226 36.52 57.99 -31.17
N THR A 227 36.68 57.48 -32.40
CA THR A 227 37.96 57.00 -32.96
C THR A 227 38.53 55.76 -32.23
N ALA A 228 39.22 54.88 -32.96
CA ALA A 228 39.70 53.60 -32.42
C ALA A 228 40.60 53.72 -31.17
N GLY A 229 40.70 52.63 -30.40
CA GLY A 229 41.46 52.55 -29.15
C GLY A 229 40.57 52.59 -27.89
N THR A 230 41.05 52.00 -26.79
CA THR A 230 40.26 51.90 -25.55
C THR A 230 40.26 53.21 -24.79
N LYS A 231 39.07 53.74 -24.50
CA LYS A 231 38.85 54.90 -23.65
C LYS A 231 38.58 54.37 -22.24
N THR A 232 39.46 54.60 -21.27
CA THR A 232 39.38 53.99 -19.93
C THR A 232 39.02 55.02 -18.86
N ALA A 233 37.96 54.80 -18.10
CA ALA A 233 37.58 55.64 -16.96
C ALA A 233 38.62 55.57 -15.83
N SER A 234 38.83 56.70 -15.15
CA SER A 234 39.74 56.85 -14.00
C SER A 234 39.04 56.98 -12.64
N GLY A 235 37.72 56.89 -12.65
CA GLY A 235 36.80 56.94 -11.53
C GLY A 235 35.36 56.94 -12.06
N ASP A 236 34.38 57.13 -11.19
CA ASP A 236 32.97 57.07 -11.58
C ASP A 236 32.59 58.21 -12.55
N ILE A 237 31.68 57.90 -13.47
CA ILE A 237 31.25 58.78 -14.56
C ILE A 237 29.73 58.96 -14.45
N THR A 238 29.26 60.19 -14.32
CA THR A 238 27.82 60.50 -14.33
C THR A 238 27.48 61.24 -15.63
N VAL A 239 26.49 60.79 -16.40
CA VAL A 239 26.08 61.43 -17.68
C VAL A 239 24.62 61.85 -17.59
N HIS A 240 24.28 63.04 -18.09
CA HIS A 240 22.93 63.62 -17.90
C HIS A 240 22.10 63.74 -19.19
N THR A 241 22.75 63.71 -20.36
CA THR A 241 22.11 64.01 -21.66
C THR A 241 22.32 62.92 -22.70
N SER A 242 23.55 62.73 -23.18
CA SER A 242 23.88 61.69 -24.17
C SER A 242 25.25 61.07 -23.94
N LEU A 243 25.34 59.75 -24.16
CA LEU A 243 26.60 58.99 -24.22
C LEU A 243 26.71 58.33 -25.60
N ASP A 244 27.76 58.65 -26.35
CA ASP A 244 28.00 58.13 -27.69
C ASP A 244 29.28 57.30 -27.72
N VAL A 245 29.18 56.00 -28.05
CA VAL A 245 30.23 54.99 -27.84
C VAL A 245 30.63 54.36 -29.18
N ASP A 246 31.46 55.07 -29.93
CA ASP A 246 32.08 54.57 -31.17
C ASP A 246 33.48 53.99 -30.95
N ALA A 247 34.06 54.18 -29.77
CA ALA A 247 35.28 53.55 -29.27
C ALA A 247 34.97 52.59 -28.11
N VAL A 248 35.86 51.62 -27.81
CA VAL A 248 35.67 50.74 -26.64
C VAL A 248 35.76 51.58 -25.36
N PHE A 249 34.68 51.62 -24.58
CA PHE A 249 34.64 52.32 -23.29
C PHE A 249 34.88 51.32 -22.16
N ASP A 250 35.98 51.47 -21.44
CA ASP A 250 36.36 50.59 -20.34
C ASP A 250 36.18 51.33 -19.01
N MET A 251 35.11 51.00 -18.29
CA MET A 251 34.82 51.57 -16.97
C MET A 251 35.78 51.07 -15.89
N SER A 252 36.59 50.03 -16.15
CA SER A 252 37.37 49.35 -15.11
C SER A 252 36.44 48.99 -13.93
N THR A 253 36.86 49.22 -12.69
CA THR A 253 36.07 48.95 -11.48
C THR A 253 35.08 50.06 -11.10
N HIS A 254 34.74 51.00 -12.00
CA HIS A 254 33.96 52.20 -11.69
C HIS A 254 32.51 52.15 -12.21
N GLN A 255 31.62 52.93 -11.59
CA GLN A 255 30.22 53.04 -11.99
C GLN A 255 30.03 54.05 -13.13
N LEU A 256 29.16 53.68 -14.08
CA LEU A 256 28.51 54.64 -14.98
C LEU A 256 27.12 54.95 -14.38
N LEU A 257 26.82 56.22 -14.19
CA LEU A 257 25.63 56.71 -13.48
C LEU A 257 24.79 57.61 -14.38
N ASP A 258 23.47 57.52 -14.19
CA ASP A 258 22.55 58.56 -14.67
C ASP A 258 22.67 59.80 -13.78
N GLY A 259 22.64 60.98 -14.39
CA GLY A 259 22.58 62.25 -13.69
C GLY A 259 21.17 62.62 -13.23
N SER A 260 20.87 63.92 -13.23
CA SER A 260 19.54 64.43 -12.86
C SER A 260 18.42 64.00 -13.83
N ALA A 261 18.79 63.56 -15.04
CA ALA A 261 17.92 62.98 -16.05
C ALA A 261 18.62 61.76 -16.68
N ALA A 262 17.81 60.84 -17.21
CA ALA A 262 18.34 59.64 -17.85
C ALA A 262 18.92 59.95 -19.24
N PHE A 263 20.20 59.67 -19.46
CA PHE A 263 20.86 59.93 -20.76
C PHE A 263 20.48 58.92 -21.85
N THR A 264 20.59 59.32 -23.11
CA THR A 264 20.46 58.43 -24.28
C THR A 264 21.81 57.83 -24.68
N VAL A 265 21.83 56.55 -25.05
CA VAL A 265 23.02 55.84 -25.55
C VAL A 265 22.98 55.79 -27.09
N SER A 266 24.13 55.98 -27.72
CA SER A 266 24.36 55.71 -29.16
C SER A 266 25.78 55.15 -29.41
N GLY A 267 26.09 54.85 -30.67
CA GLY A 267 27.35 54.24 -31.09
C GLY A 267 27.30 52.72 -31.17
N THR A 268 28.30 52.10 -31.80
CA THR A 268 28.34 50.64 -32.06
C THR A 268 29.48 49.88 -31.36
N SER A 269 30.29 50.55 -30.54
CA SER A 269 31.42 49.92 -29.84
C SER A 269 31.05 49.41 -28.45
N ALA A 270 31.86 48.48 -27.94
CA ALA A 270 31.58 47.80 -26.68
C ALA A 270 31.88 48.65 -25.44
N ILE A 271 31.03 48.54 -24.43
CA ILE A 271 31.31 48.97 -23.05
C ILE A 271 31.85 47.78 -22.26
N ARG A 272 32.88 47.98 -21.44
CA ARG A 272 33.44 47.00 -20.50
C ARG A 272 33.29 47.50 -19.08
N THR A 273 32.96 46.63 -18.14
CA THR A 273 32.93 46.96 -16.71
C THR A 273 33.35 45.79 -15.83
N GLN A 274 34.18 46.11 -14.84
CA GLN A 274 34.59 45.27 -13.72
C GLN A 274 34.02 45.76 -12.39
N SER A 275 33.16 46.80 -12.39
CA SER A 275 32.47 47.24 -11.17
C SER A 275 31.56 46.11 -10.66
N THR A 276 31.59 45.91 -9.35
CA THR A 276 30.69 45.01 -8.60
C THR A 276 29.67 45.80 -7.78
N ASP A 277 29.53 47.10 -8.07
CA ASP A 277 28.52 47.95 -7.47
C ASP A 277 27.15 47.68 -8.09
N ASN A 278 26.08 47.97 -7.34
CA ASN A 278 24.71 47.66 -7.73
C ASN A 278 23.95 48.96 -8.06
N PRO A 279 23.69 49.29 -9.34
CA PRO A 279 24.17 48.66 -10.59
C PRO A 279 25.51 49.25 -11.10
N PRO A 280 26.30 48.54 -11.94
CA PRO A 280 27.57 49.07 -12.46
C PRO A 280 27.41 50.02 -13.67
N ILE A 281 26.29 49.90 -14.38
CA ILE A 281 25.80 50.81 -15.43
C ILE A 281 24.31 51.06 -15.21
N PRO A 282 23.69 52.13 -15.75
CA PRO A 282 22.29 52.39 -15.45
C PRO A 282 21.32 51.37 -16.08
N SER A 283 20.20 51.12 -15.39
CA SER A 283 19.13 50.25 -15.87
C SER A 283 18.16 50.96 -16.83
N SER A 284 17.29 50.18 -17.48
CA SER A 284 16.24 50.64 -18.40
C SER A 284 16.74 51.43 -19.61
N LYS A 285 17.98 51.20 -20.04
CA LYS A 285 18.57 51.73 -21.28
C LYS A 285 18.69 50.65 -22.36
N THR A 286 18.89 51.09 -23.60
CA THR A 286 19.34 50.24 -24.71
C THR A 286 20.85 50.42 -24.87
N TRP A 287 21.58 49.32 -24.88
CA TRP A 287 23.03 49.27 -25.04
C TRP A 287 23.40 48.48 -26.30
N GLY A 288 24.56 48.76 -26.88
CA GLY A 288 25.19 47.89 -27.87
C GLY A 288 25.77 46.64 -27.22
N THR A 289 27.04 46.34 -27.49
CA THR A 289 27.77 45.27 -26.79
C THR A 289 28.19 45.69 -25.37
N VAL A 290 27.85 44.91 -24.35
CA VAL A 290 28.31 45.12 -22.97
C VAL A 290 29.04 43.89 -22.44
N ILE A 291 30.23 44.10 -21.90
CA ILE A 291 31.13 43.07 -21.39
C ILE A 291 31.28 43.26 -19.88
N PHE A 292 30.66 42.36 -19.12
CA PHE A 292 30.76 42.27 -17.67
C PHE A 292 31.94 41.33 -17.34
N ASN A 293 33.11 41.88 -16.97
CA ASN A 293 34.37 41.13 -16.83
C ASN A 293 35.06 41.29 -15.48
N ALA A 294 34.30 41.40 -14.38
CA ALA A 294 34.88 41.49 -13.04
C ALA A 294 35.74 40.25 -12.70
N SER A 295 36.97 40.50 -12.23
CA SER A 295 37.95 39.47 -11.90
C SER A 295 38.10 39.20 -10.39
N SER A 296 37.51 40.04 -9.55
CA SER A 296 37.51 39.91 -8.09
C SER A 296 36.44 40.81 -7.48
N GLY A 297 35.86 40.40 -6.34
CA GLY A 297 34.83 41.15 -5.64
C GLY A 297 33.69 40.25 -5.15
N GLY A 298 32.52 40.86 -4.96
CA GLY A 298 31.25 40.13 -4.85
C GLY A 298 30.71 39.71 -6.23
N PRO A 299 29.44 39.29 -6.32
CA PRO A 299 28.79 39.07 -7.62
C PRO A 299 28.77 40.37 -8.43
N GLN A 300 28.85 40.25 -9.76
CA GLN A 300 28.74 41.37 -10.67
C GLN A 300 27.30 41.51 -11.18
N TYR A 301 26.69 42.67 -10.99
CA TYR A 301 25.28 42.84 -11.29
C TYR A 301 25.02 43.20 -12.75
N ILE A 302 24.08 42.52 -13.41
CA ILE A 302 23.61 42.84 -14.76
C ILE A 302 22.29 43.63 -14.65
N PRO A 303 22.25 44.92 -15.03
CA PRO A 303 21.05 45.74 -14.93
C PRO A 303 19.97 45.31 -15.93
N GLY A 304 18.70 45.37 -15.52
CA GLY A 304 17.60 45.17 -16.47
C GLY A 304 17.59 46.26 -17.54
N GLY A 305 17.41 45.89 -18.81
CA GLY A 305 17.57 46.76 -19.97
C GLY A 305 17.58 45.98 -21.28
N THR A 306 17.84 46.67 -22.40
CA THR A 306 18.02 46.07 -23.72
C THR A 306 19.50 46.11 -24.10
N TYR A 307 20.00 45.04 -24.69
CA TYR A 307 21.39 44.88 -25.10
C TYR A 307 21.42 44.28 -26.51
N ASP A 308 22.28 44.78 -27.39
CA ASP A 308 22.53 44.05 -28.64
C ASP A 308 23.30 42.76 -28.33
N ASN A 309 24.40 42.87 -27.58
CA ASN A 309 25.23 41.73 -27.20
C ASN A 309 25.65 41.79 -25.72
N ILE A 310 25.70 40.64 -25.05
CA ILE A 310 26.23 40.49 -23.68
C ILE A 310 27.40 39.49 -23.69
N GLY A 311 28.55 39.89 -23.14
CA GLY A 311 29.74 39.04 -23.00
C GLY A 311 30.79 39.18 -24.11
N ASP A 312 31.93 38.52 -23.93
CA ASP A 312 33.05 38.43 -24.89
C ASP A 312 33.99 37.30 -24.44
N ALA A 313 34.14 36.25 -25.27
CA ALA A 313 35.00 35.09 -24.98
C ALA A 313 36.49 35.41 -24.82
N SER A 314 36.94 36.62 -25.16
CA SER A 314 38.30 37.11 -24.90
C SER A 314 38.44 37.97 -23.64
N ASN A 315 37.33 38.38 -23.01
CA ASN A 315 37.26 39.26 -21.85
C ASN A 315 36.14 38.82 -20.88
N VAL A 316 36.28 37.61 -20.33
CA VAL A 316 35.26 37.00 -19.46
C VAL A 316 35.45 37.35 -17.97
N ALA A 317 34.40 37.29 -17.16
CA ALA A 317 34.48 37.44 -15.70
C ALA A 317 35.01 36.18 -15.01
N THR A 318 35.37 36.31 -13.72
CA THR A 318 35.70 35.18 -12.83
C THR A 318 34.94 35.22 -11.50
N VAL A 319 33.91 36.07 -11.40
CA VAL A 319 32.96 36.16 -10.27
C VAL A 319 31.55 36.08 -10.82
N SER A 320 30.63 35.40 -10.12
CA SER A 320 29.25 35.14 -10.58
C SER A 320 28.47 36.41 -10.93
N HIS A 321 27.52 36.32 -11.85
CA HIS A 321 26.60 37.42 -12.16
C HIS A 321 25.24 37.27 -11.48
N GLU A 322 24.61 38.40 -11.16
CA GLU A 322 23.23 38.48 -10.66
C GLU A 322 22.42 39.50 -11.49
N ALA A 323 21.25 39.11 -11.99
CA ALA A 323 20.37 40.02 -12.73
C ALA A 323 19.56 40.92 -11.77
N LEU A 324 19.46 42.22 -12.10
CA LEU A 324 18.67 43.20 -11.33
C LEU A 324 17.30 43.53 -11.94
N GLY A 325 16.98 42.94 -13.09
CA GLY A 325 15.76 43.19 -13.84
C GLY A 325 15.68 42.30 -15.08
N ASN A 326 14.58 42.41 -15.83
CA ASN A 326 14.45 41.70 -17.11
C ASN A 326 15.51 42.19 -18.11
N ILE A 327 16.13 41.26 -18.82
CA ILE A 327 17.19 41.51 -19.80
C ILE A 327 16.63 41.18 -21.19
N THR A 328 16.62 42.13 -22.11
CA THR A 328 16.32 41.90 -23.53
C THR A 328 17.62 41.83 -24.31
N ILE A 329 17.82 40.77 -25.11
CA ILE A 329 18.99 40.61 -25.99
C ILE A 329 18.52 40.52 -27.45
N ASN A 330 19.08 41.37 -28.32
CA ASN A 330 18.70 41.45 -29.73
C ASN A 330 19.53 40.48 -30.61
N ASP A 331 20.87 40.46 -30.44
CA ASP A 331 21.80 39.73 -31.32
C ASP A 331 22.38 38.46 -30.67
N ALA A 332 23.28 38.56 -29.68
CA ALA A 332 23.86 37.35 -29.07
C ALA A 332 24.17 37.43 -27.56
N TRP A 333 23.96 36.30 -26.89
CA TRP A 333 24.56 36.00 -25.60
C TRP A 333 25.88 35.24 -25.84
N LEU A 334 26.98 35.95 -25.59
CA LEU A 334 28.35 35.46 -25.72
C LEU A 334 28.86 34.95 -24.37
N ASP A 335 30.11 34.49 -24.33
CA ASP A 335 30.69 33.98 -23.09
C ASP A 335 30.90 35.10 -22.05
N VAL A 336 30.49 34.79 -20.82
CA VAL A 336 30.50 35.63 -19.62
C VAL A 336 31.49 35.11 -18.56
N GLY A 337 31.98 33.87 -18.69
CA GLY A 337 33.03 33.28 -17.84
C GLY A 337 32.61 32.62 -16.54
N THR A 338 31.31 32.64 -16.21
CA THR A 338 30.83 32.29 -14.87
C THR A 338 29.31 32.06 -14.84
N ASP A 339 28.80 31.57 -13.72
CA ASP A 339 27.37 31.30 -13.51
C ASP A 339 26.59 32.62 -13.34
N ILE A 340 25.34 32.64 -13.82
CA ILE A 340 24.42 33.77 -13.77
C ILE A 340 23.14 33.36 -13.03
N ASP A 341 22.77 34.08 -11.97
CA ASP A 341 21.44 33.98 -11.35
C ASP A 341 20.52 35.08 -11.91
N MET A 342 19.49 34.67 -12.65
CA MET A 342 18.43 35.57 -13.13
C MET A 342 17.41 35.92 -12.05
N GLY A 343 17.43 35.25 -10.89
CA GLY A 343 16.43 35.41 -9.84
C GLY A 343 15.02 35.21 -10.39
N THR A 344 14.12 36.14 -10.09
CA THR A 344 12.73 36.14 -10.60
C THR A 344 12.57 36.87 -11.94
N PHE A 345 13.65 37.26 -12.61
CA PHE A 345 13.60 38.04 -13.87
C PHE A 345 13.60 37.17 -15.12
N GLN A 346 13.14 37.75 -16.23
CA GLN A 346 13.10 37.09 -17.54
C GLN A 346 14.29 37.48 -18.40
N VAL A 347 14.71 36.53 -19.24
CA VAL A 347 15.46 36.81 -20.47
C VAL A 347 14.45 36.98 -21.60
N LEU A 348 14.59 38.03 -22.40
CA LEU A 348 13.70 38.43 -23.49
C LEU A 348 14.52 38.64 -24.77
N THR A 349 13.83 38.68 -25.91
CA THR A 349 14.40 39.03 -27.22
C THR A 349 13.34 39.78 -28.03
N ASP A 350 13.76 40.57 -29.02
CA ASP A 350 12.90 41.17 -30.02
C ASP A 350 12.47 40.17 -31.12
N GLY A 351 13.16 39.02 -31.22
CA GLY A 351 12.81 37.87 -32.06
C GLY A 351 13.60 37.74 -33.36
N ASP A 352 14.39 38.74 -33.74
CA ASP A 352 15.11 38.81 -35.03
C ASP A 352 16.64 38.71 -34.84
N GLY A 353 17.13 37.54 -34.43
CA GLY A 353 18.58 37.24 -34.48
C GLY A 353 19.16 36.52 -33.27
N PHE A 354 18.47 36.59 -32.11
CA PHE A 354 19.00 36.13 -30.83
C PHE A 354 19.65 34.73 -30.86
N SER A 355 20.96 34.70 -30.55
CA SER A 355 21.77 33.50 -30.48
C SER A 355 22.38 33.28 -29.10
N ALA A 356 22.18 32.08 -28.55
CA ALA A 356 22.82 31.58 -27.34
C ALA A 356 23.75 30.38 -27.63
N THR A 357 24.38 30.35 -28.81
CA THR A 357 25.25 29.24 -29.25
C THR A 357 26.73 29.39 -28.86
N SER A 358 27.10 30.56 -28.33
CA SER A 358 28.48 30.91 -27.94
C SER A 358 28.60 31.25 -26.46
N ILE A 359 27.58 30.89 -25.67
CA ILE A 359 27.64 30.93 -24.22
C ILE A 359 28.59 29.84 -23.70
N GLY A 360 29.34 30.15 -22.64
CA GLY A 360 30.36 29.26 -22.08
C GLY A 360 29.80 28.03 -21.36
N THR A 361 30.66 27.32 -20.62
CA THR A 361 30.32 26.07 -19.93
C THR A 361 29.66 26.28 -18.56
N TYR A 362 28.85 27.32 -18.42
CA TYR A 362 28.39 27.84 -17.13
C TYR A 362 26.87 27.68 -16.94
N THR A 363 26.37 27.99 -15.75
CA THR A 363 24.97 27.81 -15.37
C THR A 363 24.20 29.13 -15.46
N ILE A 364 23.11 29.16 -16.23
CA ILE A 364 22.06 30.19 -16.06
C ILE A 364 20.98 29.61 -15.16
N SER A 365 20.79 30.19 -13.98
CA SER A 365 19.71 29.81 -13.06
C SER A 365 18.53 30.78 -13.16
N THR A 366 17.30 30.28 -13.06
CA THR A 366 16.08 31.11 -13.03
C THR A 366 15.02 30.56 -12.08
N GLN A 367 14.52 31.46 -11.22
CA GLN A 367 13.37 31.29 -10.34
C GLN A 367 12.11 31.95 -10.92
N ASN A 368 12.13 32.46 -12.16
CA ASN A 368 10.98 33.10 -12.79
C ASN A 368 9.87 32.08 -13.09
N THR A 369 8.64 32.44 -12.76
CA THR A 369 7.45 31.57 -12.83
C THR A 369 6.46 31.97 -13.95
N SER A 370 6.90 32.80 -14.89
CA SER A 370 6.10 33.13 -16.08
C SER A 370 6.04 31.95 -17.06
N SER A 371 5.23 32.08 -18.12
CA SER A 371 5.21 31.12 -19.22
C SER A 371 6.51 31.10 -20.04
N ASN A 372 7.32 32.17 -19.96
CA ASN A 372 8.54 32.34 -20.73
C ASN A 372 9.66 32.95 -19.85
N PRO A 373 10.26 32.16 -18.93
CA PRO A 373 11.41 32.61 -18.13
C PRO A 373 12.62 33.03 -19.00
N ILE A 374 12.75 32.37 -20.14
CA ILE A 374 13.75 32.59 -21.19
C ILE A 374 13.04 32.53 -22.56
N PRO A 375 13.65 33.01 -23.66
CA PRO A 375 13.06 32.92 -24.99
C PRO A 375 12.88 31.47 -25.46
N ASP A 376 11.83 31.24 -26.24
CA ASP A 376 11.46 29.94 -26.78
C ASP A 376 12.11 29.66 -28.15
N ASN A 377 12.17 28.38 -28.52
CA ASN A 377 12.79 27.87 -29.76
C ASN A 377 14.29 28.17 -29.92
N ILE A 378 14.98 28.55 -28.84
CA ILE A 378 16.42 28.85 -28.82
C ILE A 378 17.27 27.58 -28.63
N SER A 379 18.49 27.61 -29.20
CA SER A 379 19.55 26.65 -28.93
C SER A 379 20.55 27.20 -27.90
N TRP A 380 20.42 26.77 -26.65
CA TRP A 380 21.33 27.06 -25.55
C TRP A 380 22.53 26.10 -25.64
N GLY A 381 23.60 26.54 -26.31
CA GLY A 381 24.61 25.65 -26.86
C GLY A 381 26.05 25.97 -26.44
N ASN A 382 26.88 24.91 -26.48
CA ASN A 382 28.34 24.91 -26.22
C ASN A 382 28.80 24.82 -24.75
N GLY A 383 28.08 24.06 -23.91
CA GLY A 383 28.52 23.66 -22.57
C GLY A 383 27.60 24.11 -21.43
N CYS A 384 26.78 25.12 -21.68
CA CYS A 384 25.91 25.75 -20.69
C CYS A 384 24.88 24.80 -20.07
N THR A 385 24.57 25.05 -18.79
CA THR A 385 23.46 24.44 -18.05
C THR A 385 22.36 25.47 -17.85
N ILE A 386 21.14 25.19 -18.30
CA ILE A 386 19.98 25.99 -17.92
C ILE A 386 19.32 25.32 -16.70
N ASN A 387 19.23 26.05 -15.59
CA ASN A 387 18.75 25.56 -14.31
C ASN A 387 17.43 26.25 -13.90
N PHE A 388 16.33 25.50 -13.87
CA PHE A 388 15.04 25.98 -13.38
C PHE A 388 14.91 25.64 -11.90
N ASN A 389 15.03 26.65 -11.02
CA ASN A 389 15.26 26.47 -9.59
C ASN A 389 14.29 27.18 -8.64
N SER A 390 13.11 27.59 -9.11
CA SER A 390 12.06 28.16 -8.24
C SER A 390 11.67 27.20 -7.11
N SER A 391 11.82 27.69 -5.88
CA SER A 391 11.35 27.07 -4.64
C SER A 391 9.94 27.50 -4.22
N VAL A 392 9.43 28.61 -4.79
CA VAL A 392 8.19 29.26 -4.36
C VAL A 392 6.94 28.81 -5.13
N ALA A 393 7.09 28.45 -6.40
CA ALA A 393 6.00 27.96 -7.25
C ALA A 393 6.54 27.17 -8.47
N ASP A 394 5.63 26.54 -9.20
CA ASP A 394 5.92 25.80 -10.43
C ASP A 394 6.44 26.73 -11.54
N GLN A 395 7.19 26.17 -12.50
CA GLN A 395 7.76 26.92 -13.62
C GLN A 395 7.42 26.27 -14.96
N THR A 396 7.45 27.10 -16.01
CA THR A 396 7.34 26.63 -17.40
C THR A 396 8.73 26.55 -18.03
N ILE A 397 9.04 25.40 -18.66
CA ILE A 397 10.20 25.22 -19.52
C ILE A 397 9.77 25.51 -20.97
N PRO A 398 10.32 26.54 -21.64
CA PRO A 398 10.05 26.82 -23.05
C PRO A 398 10.51 25.67 -23.98
N PRO A 399 9.89 25.49 -25.17
CA PRO A 399 10.46 24.63 -26.20
C PRO A 399 11.83 25.16 -26.63
N GLY A 400 12.74 24.26 -27.03
CA GLY A 400 14.11 24.64 -27.40
C GLY A 400 15.09 23.48 -27.40
N THR A 401 16.36 23.80 -27.62
CA THR A 401 17.48 22.87 -27.52
C THR A 401 18.40 23.30 -26.38
N TYR A 402 18.64 22.40 -25.43
CA TYR A 402 19.44 22.61 -24.24
C TYR A 402 20.70 21.74 -24.32
N TYR A 403 21.87 22.31 -24.02
CA TYR A 403 23.09 21.50 -23.87
C TYR A 403 23.00 20.64 -22.60
N ASN A 404 22.94 21.29 -21.43
CA ASN A 404 22.45 20.65 -20.20
C ASN A 404 21.16 21.34 -19.72
N LEU A 405 20.26 20.55 -19.15
CA LEU A 405 19.05 21.02 -18.47
C LEU A 405 19.04 20.51 -17.03
N GLN A 406 18.90 21.42 -16.07
CA GLN A 406 18.78 21.12 -14.65
C GLN A 406 17.42 21.62 -14.13
N CYS A 407 16.79 20.82 -13.28
CA CYS A 407 15.57 21.14 -12.56
C CYS A 407 15.80 20.90 -11.07
N GLU A 408 15.59 21.92 -10.24
CA GLU A 408 15.78 21.80 -8.79
C GLU A 408 14.72 22.56 -7.98
N SER A 409 14.70 22.26 -6.67
CA SER A 409 13.77 22.81 -5.70
C SER A 409 14.50 22.92 -4.36
N SER A 410 14.82 24.15 -3.96
CA SER A 410 15.50 24.43 -2.69
C SER A 410 14.52 24.39 -1.50
N SER A 411 14.12 23.16 -1.15
CA SER A 411 13.48 22.75 0.12
C SER A 411 12.20 23.51 0.53
N SER A 412 11.03 22.92 0.27
CA SER A 412 9.77 23.36 0.90
C SER A 412 8.83 22.23 1.35
N GLY A 413 9.20 20.96 1.21
CA GLY A 413 8.34 19.82 1.53
C GLY A 413 7.09 19.76 0.64
N THR A 414 7.14 20.46 -0.49
CA THR A 414 6.02 20.66 -1.43
C THR A 414 6.57 20.41 -2.83
N PRO A 415 6.04 19.42 -3.58
CA PRO A 415 6.40 19.21 -4.98
C PRO A 415 6.36 20.50 -5.80
N ARG A 416 7.38 20.71 -6.63
CA ARG A 416 7.54 21.83 -7.56
C ARG A 416 7.70 21.31 -8.98
N HIS A 417 6.68 21.54 -9.79
CA HIS A 417 6.66 21.11 -11.18
C HIS A 417 7.41 22.10 -12.07
N LYS A 418 8.22 21.57 -12.98
CA LYS A 418 8.92 22.27 -14.04
C LYS A 418 8.35 21.70 -15.35
N THR A 419 7.33 22.35 -15.89
CA THR A 419 6.47 21.77 -16.94
C THR A 419 6.91 22.22 -18.32
N THR A 420 7.11 21.28 -19.25
CA THR A 420 7.43 21.64 -20.64
C THR A 420 6.20 22.22 -21.34
N SER A 421 6.38 23.36 -22.02
CA SER A 421 5.32 24.05 -22.81
C SER A 421 5.36 23.73 -24.31
N GLY A 422 6.37 22.97 -24.73
CA GLY A 422 6.53 22.45 -26.08
C GLY A 422 7.65 21.40 -26.12
N ALA A 423 7.97 20.89 -27.30
CA ALA A 423 9.02 19.89 -27.45
C ALA A 423 10.39 20.46 -27.06
N ILE A 424 11.18 19.68 -26.33
CA ILE A 424 12.54 20.03 -25.92
C ILE A 424 13.54 19.01 -26.44
N THR A 425 14.75 19.47 -26.76
CA THR A 425 15.89 18.60 -27.05
C THR A 425 16.95 18.80 -25.98
N VAL A 426 17.48 17.72 -25.39
CA VAL A 426 18.65 17.78 -24.50
C VAL A 426 19.81 17.05 -25.17
N ASN A 427 20.94 17.74 -25.32
CA ASN A 427 22.08 17.26 -26.12
C ASN A 427 23.18 16.57 -25.31
N ASN A 428 23.33 16.87 -24.02
CA ASN A 428 24.36 16.29 -23.16
C ASN A 428 23.78 15.70 -21.88
N GLY A 429 23.35 16.52 -20.91
CA GLY A 429 22.90 16.06 -19.59
C GLY A 429 21.55 16.62 -19.16
N LEU A 430 20.69 15.74 -18.62
CA LEU A 430 19.44 16.11 -17.94
C LEU A 430 19.54 15.70 -16.47
N ILE A 431 19.33 16.64 -15.55
CA ILE A 431 19.51 16.45 -14.11
C ILE A 431 18.27 16.98 -13.36
N ILE A 432 17.73 16.17 -12.44
CA ILE A 432 16.61 16.56 -11.57
C ILE A 432 17.06 16.36 -10.11
N LEU A 433 17.18 17.45 -9.34
CA LEU A 433 17.76 17.46 -7.99
C LEU A 433 16.73 17.84 -6.92
N GLY A 434 16.74 17.11 -5.80
CA GLY A 434 15.83 17.27 -4.66
C GLY A 434 14.55 16.43 -4.82
N SER A 435 14.14 15.77 -3.74
CA SER A 435 12.93 14.92 -3.69
C SER A 435 11.65 15.62 -4.12
N ASP A 436 11.60 16.94 -3.93
CA ASP A 436 10.42 17.77 -4.20
C ASP A 436 10.43 18.34 -5.64
N SER A 437 11.37 17.92 -6.50
CA SER A 437 11.53 18.46 -7.86
C SER A 437 10.93 17.53 -8.92
N TYR A 438 9.98 18.05 -9.69
CA TYR A 438 9.31 17.30 -10.75
C TYR A 438 9.58 17.96 -12.10
N LEU A 439 10.10 17.21 -13.08
CA LEU A 439 10.11 17.61 -14.48
C LEU A 439 8.89 17.00 -15.16
N VAL A 440 7.91 17.82 -15.55
CA VAL A 440 6.66 17.34 -16.16
C VAL A 440 6.75 17.46 -17.68
N LEU A 441 6.81 16.32 -18.37
CA LEU A 441 6.86 16.25 -19.83
C LEU A 441 5.45 16.23 -20.42
N ASN A 442 4.91 17.37 -20.84
CA ASN A 442 3.68 17.41 -21.66
C ASN A 442 3.94 17.24 -23.16
N HIS A 443 5.21 17.17 -23.57
CA HIS A 443 5.65 17.13 -24.96
C HIS A 443 6.84 16.19 -25.15
N VAL A 444 7.29 16.01 -26.39
CA VAL A 444 8.40 15.12 -26.73
C VAL A 444 9.73 15.65 -26.16
N LEU A 445 10.40 14.83 -25.35
CA LEU A 445 11.81 14.95 -25.03
C LEU A 445 12.62 14.22 -26.11
N THR A 446 13.18 14.98 -27.04
CA THR A 446 14.12 14.46 -28.06
C THR A 446 15.55 14.48 -27.49
N ASP A 447 16.39 13.54 -27.90
CA ASP A 447 17.69 13.34 -27.27
C ASP A 447 18.83 13.10 -28.27
N GLY A 448 20.00 13.62 -27.93
CA GLY A 448 21.29 13.33 -28.57
C GLY A 448 22.41 12.92 -27.60
N GLY A 449 22.12 12.79 -26.29
CA GLY A 449 23.10 12.73 -25.21
C GLY A 449 22.91 11.59 -24.20
N THR A 450 23.39 11.85 -22.97
CA THR A 450 23.50 10.87 -21.88
C THR A 450 22.73 11.33 -20.65
N PHE A 451 21.64 10.64 -20.32
CA PHE A 451 20.94 10.80 -19.05
C PHE A 451 21.80 10.21 -17.92
N GLY A 452 22.63 11.04 -17.28
CA GLY A 452 23.69 10.55 -16.39
C GLY A 452 24.18 11.53 -15.33
N THR A 453 23.88 11.19 -14.07
CA THR A 453 24.60 11.50 -12.81
C THR A 453 25.34 12.83 -12.65
N SER A 454 24.90 13.63 -11.68
CA SER A 454 25.85 14.14 -10.68
C SER A 454 26.08 13.03 -9.65
N SER A 455 27.30 12.84 -9.14
CA SER A 455 27.57 11.76 -8.17
C SER A 455 27.17 12.10 -6.73
N THR A 456 26.46 13.21 -6.51
CA THR A 456 26.21 13.80 -5.19
C THR A 456 24.87 14.53 -5.14
N GLY A 457 23.80 13.86 -4.68
CA GLY A 457 22.52 14.50 -4.40
C GLY A 457 21.38 13.51 -4.17
N THR A 458 20.30 13.98 -3.53
CA THR A 458 18.98 13.34 -3.62
C THR A 458 18.40 13.72 -4.97
N TYR A 459 17.92 12.75 -5.74
CA TYR A 459 17.29 13.01 -7.04
C TYR A 459 15.80 13.31 -6.89
N GLY A 460 15.23 13.99 -7.88
CA GLY A 460 13.79 14.23 -7.99
C GLY A 460 13.09 13.21 -8.89
N THR A 461 11.99 13.65 -9.50
CA THR A 461 11.09 12.80 -10.30
C THR A 461 10.91 13.35 -11.72
N LEU A 462 10.94 12.46 -12.71
CA LEU A 462 10.53 12.72 -14.08
C LEU A 462 9.07 12.27 -14.25
N GLU A 463 8.17 13.18 -14.54
CA GLU A 463 6.74 12.93 -14.68
C GLU A 463 6.29 12.95 -16.14
N ILE A 464 5.53 11.92 -16.52
CA ILE A 464 4.78 11.83 -17.77
C ILE A 464 3.34 12.24 -17.48
N GLY A 465 3.07 13.54 -17.61
CA GLY A 465 1.80 14.14 -17.27
C GLY A 465 0.65 13.72 -18.21
N SER A 466 -0.58 13.93 -17.77
CA SER A 466 -1.80 13.52 -18.49
C SER A 466 -1.94 13.94 -19.97
N SER A 467 -1.14 14.91 -20.45
CA SER A 467 -1.16 15.40 -21.83
C SER A 467 0.03 14.97 -22.72
N SER A 468 0.97 14.16 -22.23
CA SER A 468 2.15 13.75 -23.01
C SER A 468 1.79 13.03 -24.32
N PRO A 469 2.50 13.27 -25.44
CA PRO A 469 2.33 12.48 -26.65
C PRO A 469 2.89 11.05 -26.51
N ALA A 470 2.39 10.13 -27.32
CA ALA A 470 3.02 8.81 -27.47
C ALA A 470 4.48 8.96 -27.91
N GLY A 471 5.42 8.33 -27.19
CA GLY A 471 6.85 8.51 -27.41
C GLY A 471 7.43 9.80 -26.83
N ALA A 472 6.76 10.45 -25.87
CA ALA A 472 7.34 11.58 -25.13
C ALA A 472 8.67 11.27 -24.43
N PHE A 473 8.91 9.99 -24.11
CA PHE A 473 10.06 9.49 -23.36
C PHE A 473 11.04 8.73 -24.29
N PRO A 474 12.35 9.01 -24.23
CA PRO A 474 13.35 8.33 -25.04
C PRO A 474 13.59 6.88 -24.56
N SER A 475 13.51 5.93 -25.49
CA SER A 475 13.70 4.49 -25.20
C SER A 475 15.16 4.08 -25.00
N ASN A 476 15.37 2.98 -24.26
CA ASN A 476 16.66 2.36 -23.96
C ASN A 476 17.64 3.28 -23.20
N LYS A 477 17.11 4.06 -22.26
CA LYS A 477 17.88 5.00 -21.44
C LYS A 477 17.95 4.57 -19.97
N THR A 478 19.09 4.88 -19.35
CA THR A 478 19.31 4.75 -17.91
C THR A 478 18.90 6.04 -17.23
N TRP A 479 18.17 5.93 -16.13
CA TRP A 479 17.64 7.03 -15.34
C TRP A 479 18.12 6.90 -13.91
N TYR A 480 18.52 8.03 -13.34
CA TYR A 480 19.03 8.17 -11.98
C TYR A 480 18.07 8.98 -11.11
N CYS A 481 16.81 9.09 -11.54
CA CYS A 481 15.73 9.80 -10.86
C CYS A 481 14.48 8.91 -10.85
N GLY A 482 13.53 9.17 -9.95
CA GLY A 482 12.24 8.49 -9.98
C GLY A 482 11.50 8.80 -11.29
N VAL A 483 10.68 7.87 -11.76
CA VAL A 483 9.81 8.09 -12.93
C VAL A 483 8.35 7.93 -12.51
N PHE A 484 7.54 8.95 -12.76
CA PHE A 484 6.12 8.97 -12.44
C PHE A 484 5.27 9.00 -13.72
N ILE A 485 4.34 8.07 -13.87
CA ILE A 485 3.45 7.95 -15.04
C ILE A 485 2.04 8.38 -14.63
N ASP A 486 1.72 9.66 -14.86
CA ASP A 486 0.40 10.27 -14.61
C ASP A 486 -0.43 10.36 -15.91
N GLN A 487 -0.27 9.36 -16.79
CA GLN A 487 -0.94 9.30 -18.07
C GLN A 487 -1.64 7.96 -18.32
N ALA A 488 -2.97 8.02 -18.36
CA ALA A 488 -3.81 6.88 -18.72
C ALA A 488 -3.50 6.37 -20.13
N SER A 489 -3.41 5.05 -20.27
CA SER A 489 -3.06 4.31 -21.49
C SER A 489 -1.68 4.62 -22.08
N TYR A 490 -0.75 5.20 -21.31
CA TYR A 490 0.63 5.37 -21.78
C TYR A 490 1.31 4.02 -22.06
N SER A 491 2.27 4.02 -22.98
CA SER A 491 3.08 2.85 -23.32
C SER A 491 4.53 3.14 -22.96
N ILE A 492 4.93 2.69 -21.77
CA ILE A 492 6.24 2.94 -21.17
C ILE A 492 7.30 2.23 -22.03
N PRO A 493 8.22 2.96 -22.69
CA PRO A 493 9.26 2.34 -23.50
C PRO A 493 10.29 1.62 -22.61
N ALA A 494 11.19 0.85 -23.23
CA ALA A 494 12.26 0.20 -22.50
C ALA A 494 13.14 1.23 -21.74
N LEU A 495 13.42 0.99 -20.46
CA LEU A 495 14.19 1.89 -19.60
C LEU A 495 14.88 1.15 -18.45
N THR A 496 15.95 1.75 -17.94
CA THR A 496 16.66 1.27 -16.73
C THR A 496 16.58 2.35 -15.65
N LEU A 497 16.20 2.00 -14.44
CA LEU A 497 16.27 2.85 -13.23
C LEU A 497 17.45 2.39 -12.37
N VAL A 498 18.19 3.33 -11.78
CA VAL A 498 19.31 3.04 -10.87
C VAL A 498 18.99 3.64 -9.51
N ASP A 499 18.82 2.80 -8.48
CA ASP A 499 18.49 3.19 -7.10
C ASP A 499 17.31 4.18 -6.99
N ASN A 500 16.26 3.99 -7.81
CA ASN A 500 15.10 4.87 -7.93
C ASN A 500 13.84 4.09 -8.34
N ASP A 501 12.67 4.65 -8.03
CA ASP A 501 11.36 4.01 -8.16
C ASP A 501 10.65 4.32 -9.49
N LEU A 502 9.74 3.43 -9.88
CA LEU A 502 8.75 3.65 -10.94
C LEU A 502 7.36 3.76 -10.32
N THR A 503 6.79 4.95 -10.31
CA THR A 503 5.43 5.19 -9.80
C THR A 503 4.44 5.28 -10.96
N ILE A 504 3.35 4.53 -10.89
CA ILE A 504 2.27 4.51 -11.88
C ILE A 504 1.03 5.17 -11.27
N GLY A 505 0.75 6.42 -11.61
CA GLY A 505 -0.44 7.15 -11.14
C GLY A 505 -1.72 6.71 -11.84
N GLU A 506 -1.61 6.39 -13.13
CA GLU A 506 -2.73 6.05 -13.99
C GLU A 506 -2.53 4.72 -14.74
N SER A 507 -3.63 4.05 -15.12
CA SER A 507 -3.55 2.72 -15.73
C SER A 507 -2.86 2.76 -17.10
N CYS A 508 -1.80 1.98 -17.29
CA CYS A 508 -0.89 2.08 -18.42
C CYS A 508 -0.33 0.71 -18.86
N SER A 509 0.61 0.71 -19.81
CA SER A 509 1.20 -0.51 -20.38
C SER A 509 2.72 -0.41 -20.55
N LEU A 510 3.41 -1.54 -20.61
CA LEU A 510 4.81 -1.60 -21.04
C LEU A 510 4.89 -1.75 -22.57
N GLY A 511 5.51 -0.76 -23.23
CA GLY A 511 5.97 -0.82 -24.62
C GLY A 511 7.38 -1.42 -24.77
N GLY A 512 8.13 -1.57 -23.68
CA GLY A 512 9.41 -2.28 -23.64
C GLY A 512 9.78 -2.76 -22.23
N ASN A 513 10.92 -3.44 -22.09
CA ASN A 513 11.37 -3.98 -20.81
C ASN A 513 11.85 -2.90 -19.83
N VAL A 514 11.50 -3.04 -18.55
CA VAL A 514 11.97 -2.18 -17.46
C VAL A 514 13.04 -2.93 -16.66
N THR A 515 14.09 -2.24 -16.23
CA THR A 515 15.13 -2.82 -15.36
C THR A 515 15.43 -1.91 -14.18
N PHE A 516 15.39 -2.45 -12.96
CA PHE A 516 15.88 -1.81 -11.75
C PHE A 516 17.30 -2.32 -11.47
N SER A 517 18.28 -1.43 -11.59
CA SER A 517 19.70 -1.66 -11.35
C SER A 517 20.10 -1.04 -10.00
N GLY A 518 19.46 -1.47 -8.92
CA GLY A 518 19.68 -0.92 -7.58
C GLY A 518 18.57 -1.28 -6.60
N ALA A 519 18.45 -0.51 -5.53
CA ALA A 519 17.28 -0.50 -4.65
C ALA A 519 16.21 0.45 -5.22
N GLY A 520 15.15 -0.10 -5.80
CA GLY A 520 14.03 0.67 -6.34
C GLY A 520 12.77 -0.19 -6.47
N ASP A 521 11.63 0.42 -6.18
CA ASP A 521 10.32 -0.22 -6.10
C ASP A 521 9.44 0.13 -7.31
N LEU A 522 8.41 -0.69 -7.54
CA LEU A 522 7.32 -0.40 -8.47
C LEU A 522 6.07 0.00 -7.67
N GLU A 523 5.70 1.28 -7.71
CA GLU A 523 4.54 1.81 -6.99
C GLU A 523 3.32 1.96 -7.92
N LEU A 524 2.13 1.66 -7.41
CA LEU A 524 0.88 1.64 -8.19
C LEU A 524 -0.26 2.39 -7.50
N GLY A 525 -0.72 3.47 -8.13
CA GLY A 525 -1.93 4.21 -7.77
C GLY A 525 -1.68 5.29 -6.71
N THR A 526 -1.68 6.56 -7.15
CA THR A 526 -1.51 7.76 -6.31
C THR A 526 -2.83 8.32 -5.76
N GLY A 527 -3.95 7.60 -5.98
CA GLY A 527 -5.28 7.98 -5.47
C GLY A 527 -6.41 6.98 -5.78
N SER A 528 -6.20 6.08 -6.73
CA SER A 528 -7.13 4.99 -7.08
C SER A 528 -6.39 3.73 -7.53
N ALA A 529 -7.09 2.60 -7.55
CA ALA A 529 -6.57 1.35 -8.09
C ALA A 529 -6.27 1.46 -9.60
N VAL A 530 -5.07 1.04 -10.01
CA VAL A 530 -4.60 1.10 -11.41
C VAL A 530 -4.20 -0.27 -11.95
N THR A 531 -4.20 -0.42 -13.27
CA THR A 531 -3.61 -1.58 -13.95
C THR A 531 -2.34 -1.19 -14.69
N LEU A 532 -1.24 -1.90 -14.42
CA LEU A 532 -0.07 -1.94 -15.30
C LEU A 532 -0.16 -3.22 -16.15
N ASP A 533 -0.31 -3.08 -17.46
CA ASP A 533 -0.23 -4.21 -18.40
C ASP A 533 1.18 -4.36 -18.99
N CYS A 534 1.92 -5.34 -18.49
CA CYS A 534 3.27 -5.64 -18.97
C CYS A 534 3.26 -6.27 -20.38
N GLY A 535 2.14 -6.74 -20.90
CA GLY A 535 2.07 -7.41 -22.19
C GLY A 535 3.00 -8.63 -22.23
N SER A 536 3.90 -8.68 -23.20
CA SER A 536 4.99 -9.66 -23.28
C SER A 536 6.34 -9.14 -22.79
N ASN A 537 6.39 -7.91 -22.28
CA ASN A 537 7.60 -7.28 -21.74
C ASN A 537 7.83 -7.71 -20.28
N THR A 538 9.07 -7.56 -19.82
CA THR A 538 9.52 -8.00 -18.49
C THR A 538 9.94 -6.82 -17.62
N ILE A 539 9.81 -6.98 -16.30
CA ILE A 539 10.40 -6.08 -15.31
C ILE A 539 11.51 -6.84 -14.58
N ASP A 540 12.75 -6.46 -14.81
CA ASP A 540 13.93 -7.03 -14.14
C ASP A 540 14.20 -6.24 -12.85
N PHE A 541 14.04 -6.87 -11.69
CA PHE A 541 14.27 -6.24 -10.38
C PHE A 541 15.72 -6.39 -9.87
N GLY A 542 16.60 -6.99 -10.67
CA GLY A 542 18.02 -7.16 -10.32
C GLY A 542 18.23 -7.97 -9.04
N SER A 543 19.20 -7.53 -8.23
CA SER A 543 19.58 -8.19 -6.97
C SER A 543 19.37 -7.32 -5.71
N GLY A 544 18.73 -6.16 -5.84
CA GLY A 544 18.60 -5.18 -4.74
C GLY A 544 17.64 -5.58 -3.62
N GLY A 545 16.72 -6.51 -3.92
CA GLY A 545 15.50 -6.71 -3.13
C GLY A 545 14.49 -5.62 -3.51
N ALA A 546 13.40 -6.02 -4.16
CA ALA A 546 12.43 -5.09 -4.71
C ALA A 546 11.00 -5.47 -4.31
N SER A 547 10.15 -4.47 -4.20
CA SER A 547 8.74 -4.61 -3.91
C SER A 547 7.87 -3.94 -4.96
N VAL A 548 6.66 -4.46 -5.07
CA VAL A 548 5.58 -3.94 -5.89
C VAL A 548 4.49 -3.50 -4.92
N LEU A 549 4.39 -2.19 -4.72
CA LEU A 549 3.55 -1.56 -3.71
C LEU A 549 2.37 -0.84 -4.37
N ALA A 550 1.32 -0.60 -3.60
CA ALA A 550 0.29 0.36 -3.97
C ALA A 550 0.27 1.47 -2.92
N THR A 551 0.34 2.72 -3.37
CA THR A 551 0.43 3.88 -2.47
C THR A 551 -0.93 4.14 -1.80
N PHE A 552 -2.05 3.86 -2.49
CA PHE A 552 -3.41 4.00 -1.95
C PHE A 552 -4.35 2.85 -2.32
N GLY A 553 -4.81 2.12 -1.30
CA GLY A 553 -5.99 1.24 -1.38
C GLY A 553 -5.77 -0.16 -1.97
N SER A 554 -6.76 -1.02 -1.73
CA SER A 554 -6.79 -2.39 -2.24
C SER A 554 -7.41 -2.43 -3.64
N GLY A 555 -6.64 -2.70 -4.69
CA GLY A 555 -7.21 -2.93 -6.02
C GLY A 555 -6.26 -2.92 -7.20
N SER A 556 -5.04 -2.40 -7.06
CA SER A 556 -4.10 -2.29 -8.18
C SER A 556 -3.68 -3.67 -8.72
N VAL A 557 -3.44 -3.75 -10.02
CA VAL A 557 -3.12 -5.00 -10.75
C VAL A 557 -1.87 -4.82 -11.60
N VAL A 558 -0.93 -5.76 -11.49
CA VAL A 558 0.14 -5.93 -12.50
C VAL A 558 -0.20 -7.16 -13.32
N ARG A 559 -0.64 -6.96 -14.57
CA ARG A 559 -1.01 -8.07 -15.46
C ARG A 559 0.09 -8.36 -16.47
N THR A 560 0.36 -9.63 -16.76
CA THR A 560 1.43 -10.02 -17.69
C THR A 560 1.16 -11.32 -18.44
N SER A 561 1.57 -11.37 -19.72
CA SER A 561 1.59 -12.56 -20.57
C SER A 561 3.00 -13.09 -20.88
N ALA A 562 4.05 -12.41 -20.41
CA ALA A 562 5.43 -12.83 -20.61
C ALA A 562 5.75 -14.17 -19.91
N THR A 563 6.61 -14.99 -20.53
CA THR A 563 7.01 -16.30 -19.99
C THR A 563 7.76 -16.19 -18.66
N THR A 564 8.65 -15.20 -18.53
CA THR A 564 9.40 -14.89 -17.29
C THR A 564 9.22 -13.39 -17.00
N PRO A 565 8.05 -12.99 -16.46
CA PRO A 565 7.64 -11.59 -16.43
C PRO A 565 8.44 -10.74 -15.45
N PHE A 566 8.96 -11.37 -14.39
CA PHE A 566 9.77 -10.72 -13.38
C PHE A 566 10.96 -11.60 -13.00
N SER A 567 12.04 -10.96 -12.52
CA SER A 567 13.25 -11.61 -11.99
C SER A 567 13.35 -11.47 -10.46
N GLY A 568 14.24 -12.25 -9.83
CA GLY A 568 14.54 -12.12 -8.41
C GLY A 568 13.49 -12.75 -7.47
N THR A 569 13.52 -12.32 -6.21
CA THR A 569 12.51 -12.62 -5.18
C THR A 569 11.77 -11.33 -4.86
N ILE A 570 10.44 -11.35 -4.94
CA ILE A 570 9.62 -10.12 -5.03
C ILE A 570 8.61 -10.06 -3.89
N LEU A 571 8.37 -8.86 -3.35
CA LEU A 571 7.26 -8.60 -2.43
C LEU A 571 6.14 -7.85 -3.16
N PHE A 572 5.02 -8.52 -3.45
CA PHE A 572 3.76 -7.84 -3.82
C PHE A 572 3.00 -7.46 -2.53
N GLY A 573 2.88 -6.14 -2.31
CA GLY A 573 2.24 -5.56 -1.13
C GLY A 573 0.72 -5.77 -1.09
N SER A 574 0.11 -5.52 0.08
CA SER A 574 -1.31 -5.78 0.36
C SER A 574 -2.32 -4.89 -0.39
N GLY A 575 -1.84 -4.04 -1.31
CA GLY A 575 -2.68 -3.28 -2.25
C GLY A 575 -2.67 -3.80 -3.70
N VAL A 576 -1.71 -4.68 -4.05
CA VAL A 576 -1.46 -5.14 -5.43
C VAL A 576 -1.77 -6.63 -5.61
N THR A 577 -2.45 -7.00 -6.70
CA THR A 577 -2.64 -8.40 -7.11
C THR A 577 -1.99 -8.62 -8.50
N PRO A 578 -0.93 -9.44 -8.62
CA PRO A 578 -0.41 -9.81 -9.93
C PRO A 578 -1.34 -10.78 -10.68
N SER A 579 -1.50 -10.56 -11.99
CA SER A 579 -2.32 -11.39 -12.88
C SER A 579 -1.48 -11.98 -14.02
N PHE A 580 -1.33 -13.31 -14.04
CA PHE A 580 -0.57 -14.04 -15.05
C PHE A 580 -1.52 -14.57 -16.12
N TYR A 581 -1.73 -13.83 -17.21
CA TYR A 581 -2.78 -14.08 -18.20
C TYR A 581 -2.30 -14.74 -19.52
N GLY A 582 -1.02 -15.11 -19.62
CA GLY A 582 -0.43 -15.69 -20.83
C GLY A 582 -0.90 -17.10 -21.17
N ASN A 583 -1.20 -17.35 -22.45
CA ASN A 583 -1.63 -18.65 -22.99
C ASN A 583 -0.50 -19.65 -23.25
N ASN A 584 0.75 -19.24 -23.01
CA ASN A 584 1.91 -20.14 -22.95
C ASN A 584 2.23 -20.40 -21.48
N SER A 585 3.10 -21.38 -21.20
CA SER A 585 3.62 -21.55 -19.84
C SER A 585 4.28 -20.26 -19.35
N GLN A 586 3.97 -19.87 -18.12
CA GLN A 586 4.58 -18.71 -17.45
C GLN A 586 5.26 -19.15 -16.16
N VAL A 587 6.28 -18.40 -15.76
CA VAL A 587 6.98 -18.56 -14.49
C VAL A 587 6.44 -17.55 -13.49
N ILE A 588 6.03 -18.03 -12.31
CA ILE A 588 5.71 -17.21 -11.15
C ILE A 588 6.99 -17.10 -10.30
N PRO A 589 7.51 -15.88 -10.05
CA PRO A 589 8.69 -15.68 -9.21
C PRO A 589 8.53 -16.18 -7.78
N ALA A 590 9.65 -16.51 -7.14
CA ALA A 590 9.73 -16.67 -5.69
C ALA A 590 9.34 -15.36 -4.98
N GLY A 591 8.77 -15.45 -3.77
CA GLY A 591 8.49 -14.28 -2.95
C GLY A 591 7.11 -14.27 -2.28
N THR A 592 6.66 -13.08 -1.90
CA THR A 592 5.48 -12.87 -1.05
C THR A 592 4.39 -12.12 -1.81
N TYR A 593 3.15 -12.59 -1.72
CA TYR A 593 1.99 -12.06 -2.45
C TYR A 593 0.81 -11.81 -1.49
N ARG A 594 0.74 -10.61 -0.90
CA ARG A 594 -0.19 -10.29 0.21
C ARG A 594 -1.65 -10.09 -0.18
N ARG A 595 -1.99 -10.20 -1.45
CA ARG A 595 -3.38 -10.24 -1.97
C ARG A 595 -3.62 -11.47 -2.85
N GLY A 596 -2.75 -12.46 -2.75
CA GLY A 596 -2.75 -13.63 -3.60
C GLY A 596 -2.35 -13.29 -5.03
N VAL A 597 -2.65 -14.20 -5.93
CA VAL A 597 -2.28 -14.14 -7.33
C VAL A 597 -3.43 -14.60 -8.20
N THR A 598 -3.66 -13.91 -9.32
CA THR A 598 -4.66 -14.30 -10.33
C THR A 598 -3.97 -15.01 -11.48
N LEU A 599 -4.41 -16.23 -11.81
CA LEU A 599 -3.86 -17.04 -12.89
C LEU A 599 -4.93 -17.23 -13.96
N GLU A 600 -4.68 -16.72 -15.15
CA GLU A 600 -5.61 -16.75 -16.29
C GLU A 600 -4.93 -17.33 -17.53
N ALA A 601 -5.65 -18.14 -18.31
CA ALA A 601 -5.24 -18.56 -19.65
C ALA A 601 -6.45 -19.18 -20.36
N SER A 602 -6.45 -19.20 -21.70
CA SER A 602 -7.29 -20.16 -22.43
C SER A 602 -6.79 -21.60 -22.24
N THR A 603 -5.48 -21.74 -22.05
CA THR A 603 -4.72 -22.98 -21.80
C THR A 603 -3.37 -22.57 -21.22
N GLY A 604 -2.91 -23.14 -20.10
CA GLY A 604 -1.51 -22.90 -19.68
C GLY A 604 -1.13 -23.35 -18.27
N THR A 605 0.13 -23.76 -18.12
CA THR A 605 0.75 -24.06 -16.83
C THR A 605 1.54 -22.87 -16.31
N LYS A 606 1.28 -22.46 -15.08
CA LYS A 606 2.00 -21.40 -14.37
C LYS A 606 2.90 -22.08 -13.35
N THR A 607 4.22 -22.04 -13.57
CA THR A 607 5.20 -22.82 -12.78
C THR A 607 5.93 -21.91 -11.80
N LEU A 608 6.07 -22.31 -10.55
CA LEU A 608 6.87 -21.57 -9.57
C LEU A 608 8.39 -21.69 -9.87
N SER A 609 9.15 -20.61 -9.70
CA SER A 609 10.63 -20.65 -9.73
C SER A 609 11.28 -20.74 -8.35
N GLY A 610 10.49 -20.62 -7.27
CA GLY A 610 10.91 -20.78 -5.88
C GLY A 610 9.70 -20.88 -4.96
N ASN A 611 9.94 -20.96 -3.65
CA ASN A 611 8.88 -20.94 -2.66
C ASN A 611 8.12 -19.60 -2.71
N ILE A 612 6.82 -19.65 -2.42
CA ILE A 612 5.97 -18.45 -2.33
C ILE A 612 5.17 -18.40 -1.03
N ALA A 613 4.99 -17.20 -0.49
CA ALA A 613 4.05 -16.91 0.59
C ALA A 613 2.83 -16.17 0.03
N LEU A 614 1.63 -16.61 0.38
CA LEU A 614 0.35 -16.14 -0.15
C LEU A 614 -0.61 -15.79 1.00
N ASP A 615 -1.10 -14.55 1.02
CA ASP A 615 -2.26 -14.14 1.84
C ASP A 615 -3.38 -13.65 0.92
N GLY A 616 -4.63 -13.63 1.37
CA GLY A 616 -5.76 -13.16 0.55
C GLY A 616 -6.15 -14.14 -0.56
N THR A 617 -6.82 -13.65 -1.60
CA THR A 617 -7.46 -14.51 -2.61
C THR A 617 -6.54 -14.87 -3.78
N THR A 618 -6.10 -16.12 -3.82
CA THR A 618 -5.45 -16.70 -5.00
C THR A 618 -6.49 -17.34 -5.91
N THR A 619 -6.58 -16.84 -7.15
CA THR A 619 -7.59 -17.26 -8.13
C THR A 619 -6.94 -18.05 -9.27
N ILE A 620 -7.31 -19.31 -9.44
CA ILE A 620 -6.85 -20.16 -10.55
C ILE A 620 -8.02 -20.36 -11.52
N ASN A 621 -8.06 -19.60 -12.62
CA ASN A 621 -9.18 -19.66 -13.57
C ASN A 621 -9.21 -20.99 -14.34
N THR A 622 -10.38 -21.31 -14.90
CA THR A 622 -10.63 -22.50 -15.74
C THR A 622 -9.52 -22.68 -16.80
N ASN A 623 -9.13 -23.93 -17.08
CA ASN A 623 -8.05 -24.30 -18.02
C ASN A 623 -6.62 -23.81 -17.65
N THR A 624 -6.44 -23.25 -16.45
CA THR A 624 -5.13 -22.84 -15.93
C THR A 624 -4.66 -23.83 -14.86
N VAL A 625 -3.36 -24.14 -14.86
CA VAL A 625 -2.73 -25.06 -13.90
C VAL A 625 -1.67 -24.31 -13.09
N LEU A 626 -1.77 -24.28 -11.77
CA LEU A 626 -0.65 -23.88 -10.91
C LEU A 626 0.26 -25.10 -10.67
N ALA A 627 1.52 -25.00 -11.08
CA ALA A 627 2.53 -26.04 -10.90
C ALA A 627 3.60 -25.59 -9.91
N CYS A 628 3.52 -26.08 -8.68
CA CYS A 628 4.49 -25.75 -7.63
C CYS A 628 5.83 -26.48 -7.83
N SER A 629 5.85 -27.54 -8.64
CA SER A 629 7.01 -28.42 -8.76
C SER A 629 7.52 -28.80 -7.36
N THR A 630 8.81 -28.67 -7.07
CA THR A 630 9.38 -28.99 -5.75
C THR A 630 9.28 -27.86 -4.72
N PHE A 631 8.61 -26.74 -5.03
CA PHE A 631 8.53 -25.58 -4.16
C PHE A 631 7.29 -25.61 -3.25
N GLN A 632 7.39 -24.97 -2.09
CA GLN A 632 6.29 -24.83 -1.14
C GLN A 632 5.46 -23.59 -1.43
N VAL A 633 4.16 -23.71 -1.18
CA VAL A 633 3.26 -22.59 -0.93
C VAL A 633 3.06 -22.46 0.57
N THR A 634 3.21 -21.26 1.12
CA THR A 634 2.97 -20.96 2.54
C THR A 634 2.05 -19.77 2.69
N GLU A 635 1.55 -19.52 3.89
CA GLU A 635 0.89 -18.26 4.26
C GLU A 635 1.97 -17.24 4.69
N ASP A 636 1.81 -15.95 4.42
CA ASP A 636 2.65 -14.88 4.98
C ASP A 636 2.16 -14.55 6.41
N ASP A 637 0.84 -14.66 6.64
CA ASP A 637 0.10 -14.36 7.89
C ASP A 637 0.40 -12.95 8.43
N VAL A 638 0.69 -12.01 7.53
CA VAL A 638 1.03 -10.64 7.91
C VAL A 638 -0.24 -9.80 7.84
N ASN A 639 -0.68 -9.32 9.00
CA ASN A 639 -1.91 -8.55 9.23
C ASN A 639 -3.22 -9.37 9.28
N ASN A 640 -3.17 -10.69 9.55
CA ASN A 640 -4.38 -11.53 9.71
C ASN A 640 -5.28 -11.47 8.45
N ILE A 641 -4.68 -11.64 7.27
CA ILE A 641 -5.38 -11.66 5.98
C ILE A 641 -5.57 -13.13 5.58
N ASP A 642 -6.82 -13.61 5.62
CA ASP A 642 -7.13 -15.01 5.31
C ASP A 642 -6.64 -15.42 3.91
N PHE A 643 -5.88 -16.50 3.82
CA PHE A 643 -5.58 -17.19 2.57
C PHE A 643 -6.83 -17.91 2.03
N ILE A 644 -7.24 -17.57 0.80
CA ILE A 644 -8.45 -18.07 0.15
C ILE A 644 -8.09 -18.59 -1.26
N ILE A 645 -8.51 -19.81 -1.58
CA ILE A 645 -8.40 -20.39 -2.94
C ILE A 645 -9.72 -20.25 -3.69
N ALA A 646 -9.66 -19.67 -4.89
CA ALA A 646 -10.80 -19.43 -5.77
C ALA A 646 -10.51 -19.84 -7.22
N GLY A 647 -11.56 -19.86 -8.03
CA GLY A 647 -11.50 -20.17 -9.47
C GLY A 647 -12.04 -21.57 -9.78
N SER A 648 -11.54 -22.20 -10.83
CA SER A 648 -11.92 -23.56 -11.27
C SER A 648 -10.83 -24.27 -12.12
N GLY A 649 -9.59 -23.80 -12.03
CA GLY A 649 -8.41 -24.45 -12.60
C GLY A 649 -7.92 -25.59 -11.72
N SER A 650 -6.69 -26.07 -11.94
CA SER A 650 -6.08 -27.14 -11.15
C SER A 650 -4.75 -26.73 -10.51
N PHE A 651 -4.37 -27.48 -9.47
CA PHE A 651 -3.13 -27.28 -8.72
C PHE A 651 -2.30 -28.57 -8.78
N THR A 652 -0.98 -28.47 -8.94
CA THR A 652 -0.09 -29.63 -9.03
C THR A 652 1.18 -29.44 -8.20
N THR A 653 1.58 -30.48 -7.46
CA THR A 653 2.78 -30.45 -6.60
C THR A 653 3.65 -31.71 -6.72
N ASP A 654 4.95 -31.47 -6.70
CA ASP A 654 6.06 -32.43 -6.59
C ASP A 654 6.86 -32.17 -5.29
N ASN A 655 6.35 -31.33 -4.37
CA ASN A 655 7.05 -31.01 -3.14
C ASN A 655 6.95 -32.17 -2.12
N THR A 656 8.08 -32.45 -1.47
CA THR A 656 8.28 -33.62 -0.58
C THR A 656 8.22 -33.27 0.90
N SER A 657 7.80 -32.06 1.26
CA SER A 657 7.61 -31.67 2.67
C SER A 657 6.29 -32.23 3.20
N THR A 658 6.11 -32.20 4.53
CA THR A 658 4.85 -32.54 5.18
C THR A 658 3.75 -31.51 4.91
N THR A 659 4.12 -30.26 4.59
CA THR A 659 3.22 -29.15 4.28
C THR A 659 3.63 -28.48 2.95
N PRO A 660 3.40 -29.14 1.79
CA PRO A 660 3.73 -28.59 0.47
C PRO A 660 2.90 -27.36 0.09
N PHE A 661 1.71 -27.22 0.69
CA PHE A 661 0.81 -26.08 0.59
C PHE A 661 -0.03 -25.97 1.89
N PRO A 662 -0.75 -24.85 2.13
CA PRO A 662 -1.51 -24.64 3.37
C PRO A 662 -2.52 -25.76 3.67
N ALA A 663 -2.41 -26.30 4.89
CA ALA A 663 -3.26 -27.37 5.42
C ALA A 663 -4.55 -26.82 6.03
N ASP A 664 -5.56 -27.69 6.16
CA ASP A 664 -6.88 -27.41 6.75
C ASP A 664 -7.65 -26.27 6.06
N LYS A 665 -7.33 -26.00 4.78
CA LYS A 665 -8.00 -25.02 3.92
C LYS A 665 -9.02 -25.69 2.98
N ASP A 666 -9.91 -24.87 2.43
CA ASP A 666 -10.82 -25.26 1.37
C ASP A 666 -10.19 -25.00 -0.01
N TRP A 667 -9.90 -26.09 -0.72
CA TRP A 667 -9.40 -26.16 -2.09
C TRP A 667 -10.49 -26.64 -3.07
N SER A 668 -11.74 -26.82 -2.61
CA SER A 668 -12.83 -27.43 -3.41
C SER A 668 -13.37 -26.58 -4.55
N SER A 669 -12.98 -25.30 -4.63
CA SER A 669 -13.24 -24.44 -5.78
C SER A 669 -12.47 -24.89 -7.03
N LEU A 670 -11.27 -25.47 -6.86
CA LEU A 670 -10.48 -26.01 -7.97
C LEU A 670 -11.14 -27.25 -8.58
N SER A 671 -10.76 -27.62 -9.80
CA SER A 671 -11.27 -28.84 -10.47
C SER A 671 -10.51 -30.11 -10.06
N GLU A 672 -9.23 -30.00 -9.74
CA GLU A 672 -8.36 -31.11 -9.34
C GLU A 672 -7.12 -30.60 -8.58
N VAL A 673 -6.70 -31.32 -7.54
CA VAL A 673 -5.39 -31.19 -6.89
C VAL A 673 -4.55 -32.43 -7.20
N THR A 674 -3.48 -32.27 -7.98
CA THR A 674 -2.63 -33.39 -8.43
C THR A 674 -1.33 -33.50 -7.61
N TYR A 675 -1.11 -34.64 -6.98
CA TYR A 675 0.17 -35.05 -6.40
C TYR A 675 0.97 -35.88 -7.40
N ARG A 676 2.19 -35.43 -7.71
CA ARG A 676 3.11 -36.09 -8.66
C ARG A 676 4.24 -36.83 -7.96
N SER A 677 5.10 -37.47 -8.76
CA SER A 677 5.96 -38.62 -8.42
C SER A 677 6.95 -38.48 -7.25
N SER A 678 7.04 -37.31 -6.63
CA SER A 678 7.97 -37.04 -5.52
C SER A 678 7.29 -36.64 -4.21
N SER A 679 5.99 -36.29 -4.20
CA SER A 679 5.30 -35.95 -2.95
C SER A 679 4.95 -37.19 -2.11
N THR A 680 5.25 -37.14 -0.81
CA THR A 680 5.09 -38.21 0.19
C THR A 680 4.05 -37.88 1.27
N SER A 681 3.30 -36.80 1.13
CA SER A 681 2.34 -36.33 2.13
C SER A 681 1.06 -35.84 1.48
N LEU A 682 -0.08 -36.28 2.01
CA LEU A 682 -1.41 -35.89 1.58
C LEU A 682 -1.97 -34.87 2.57
N VAL A 683 -2.06 -33.61 2.16
CA VAL A 683 -2.40 -32.47 3.03
C VAL A 683 -3.87 -32.51 3.44
N GLY A 684 -4.15 -32.31 4.74
CA GLY A 684 -5.52 -32.16 5.25
C GLY A 684 -6.22 -30.94 4.65
N GLY A 685 -7.53 -31.05 4.41
CA GLY A 685 -8.34 -30.01 3.78
C GLY A 685 -9.58 -30.54 3.06
N THR A 686 -10.30 -29.63 2.41
CA THR A 686 -11.48 -29.94 1.59
C THR A 686 -11.14 -29.73 0.11
N TYR A 687 -11.54 -30.67 -0.75
CA TYR A 687 -11.19 -30.70 -2.17
C TYR A 687 -12.40 -31.08 -3.02
N SER A 688 -12.36 -30.81 -4.32
CA SER A 688 -13.31 -31.39 -5.28
C SER A 688 -12.85 -32.81 -5.66
N SER A 689 -11.64 -32.91 -6.20
CA SER A 689 -10.98 -34.16 -6.57
C SER A 689 -9.49 -34.09 -6.28
N ILE A 690 -8.92 -35.20 -5.81
CA ILE A 690 -7.47 -35.41 -5.68
C ILE A 690 -7.01 -36.45 -6.70
N SER A 691 -5.88 -36.20 -7.35
CA SER A 691 -5.28 -37.07 -8.35
C SER A 691 -3.84 -37.41 -7.97
N ILE A 692 -3.51 -38.69 -7.85
CA ILE A 692 -2.19 -39.15 -7.42
C ILE A 692 -1.56 -39.92 -8.57
N THR A 693 -0.48 -39.36 -9.10
CA THR A 693 0.09 -39.77 -10.38
C THR A 693 1.58 -40.12 -10.27
N GLY A 694 2.07 -40.95 -11.19
CA GLY A 694 3.51 -41.18 -11.40
C GLY A 694 4.05 -42.46 -10.78
N SER A 695 5.29 -42.38 -10.27
CA SER A 695 6.04 -43.50 -9.70
C SER A 695 5.58 -43.91 -8.31
N ALA A 696 5.93 -45.15 -7.93
CA ALA A 696 5.68 -45.72 -6.61
C ALA A 696 6.28 -44.89 -5.48
N ARG A 697 5.47 -44.71 -4.43
CA ARG A 697 5.74 -44.01 -3.18
C ARG A 697 4.56 -44.19 -2.24
N THR A 698 4.80 -43.95 -0.96
CA THR A 698 3.77 -43.87 0.08
C THR A 698 3.43 -42.40 0.36
N LEU A 699 2.14 -42.07 0.42
CA LEU A 699 1.64 -40.75 0.84
C LEU A 699 0.92 -40.88 2.17
N THR A 700 1.44 -40.26 3.23
CA THR A 700 0.78 -40.26 4.54
C THR A 700 -0.14 -39.04 4.69
N THR A 701 -1.36 -39.22 5.18
CA THR A 701 -2.26 -38.10 5.52
C THR A 701 -1.63 -37.19 6.60
N GLN A 702 -1.76 -35.88 6.42
CA GLN A 702 -1.30 -34.85 7.36
C GLN A 702 -2.50 -34.01 7.82
N GLY A 703 -3.53 -34.68 8.33
CA GLY A 703 -4.83 -34.10 8.66
C GLY A 703 -5.98 -34.84 7.97
N ASN A 704 -7.20 -34.32 8.16
CA ASN A 704 -8.42 -34.91 7.60
C ASN A 704 -8.66 -34.47 6.16
N VAL A 705 -9.08 -35.39 5.29
CA VAL A 705 -9.28 -35.10 3.87
C VAL A 705 -10.74 -35.33 3.49
N ASN A 706 -11.41 -34.28 3.02
CA ASN A 706 -12.77 -34.33 2.47
C ASN A 706 -12.73 -34.07 0.96
N MET A 707 -13.35 -34.91 0.15
CA MET A 707 -13.41 -34.71 -1.31
C MET A 707 -14.62 -35.38 -1.96
N SER A 708 -14.88 -35.11 -3.24
CA SER A 708 -15.81 -35.94 -4.02
C SER A 708 -15.13 -37.21 -4.54
N SER A 709 -13.93 -37.11 -5.12
CA SER A 709 -13.24 -38.29 -5.68
C SER A 709 -11.74 -38.29 -5.48
N ILE A 710 -11.16 -39.49 -5.32
CA ILE A 710 -9.72 -39.72 -5.43
C ILE A 710 -9.39 -40.61 -6.63
N LEU A 711 -8.42 -40.18 -7.44
CA LEU A 711 -7.99 -40.83 -8.68
C LEU A 711 -6.52 -41.26 -8.59
N PHE A 712 -6.22 -42.50 -8.94
CA PHE A 712 -4.85 -43.03 -9.03
C PHE A 712 -4.47 -43.34 -10.48
N VAL A 713 -3.27 -42.89 -10.86
CA VAL A 713 -2.66 -43.11 -12.18
C VAL A 713 -1.19 -43.49 -12.00
N SER A 714 -0.91 -44.75 -11.66
CA SER A 714 0.46 -45.24 -11.45
C SER A 714 1.10 -45.74 -12.74
N THR A 715 2.43 -45.59 -12.88
CA THR A 715 3.13 -45.91 -14.14
C THR A 715 3.60 -47.37 -14.26
N SER A 716 3.65 -48.13 -13.16
CA SER A 716 3.99 -49.57 -13.14
C SER A 716 4.09 -50.20 -11.74
N ASN A 717 4.46 -49.41 -10.72
CA ASN A 717 4.69 -49.87 -9.35
C ASN A 717 3.64 -49.27 -8.38
N ALA A 718 3.53 -49.83 -7.17
CA ALA A 718 2.50 -49.47 -6.18
C ALA A 718 2.54 -47.99 -5.73
N ILE A 719 1.42 -47.28 -5.85
CA ILE A 719 1.16 -46.04 -5.09
C ILE A 719 0.45 -46.45 -3.80
N GLU A 720 0.98 -46.04 -2.65
CA GLU A 720 0.41 -46.37 -1.35
C GLU A 720 -0.14 -45.10 -0.69
N ILE A 721 -1.31 -45.16 -0.06
CA ILE A 721 -1.77 -44.13 0.89
C ILE A 721 -1.76 -44.72 2.29
N ASP A 722 -1.08 -44.04 3.21
CA ASP A 722 -1.20 -44.29 4.64
C ASP A 722 -2.19 -43.27 5.23
N ILE A 723 -3.42 -43.71 5.49
CA ILE A 723 -4.36 -42.96 6.31
C ILE A 723 -3.89 -43.11 7.77
N ALA A 724 -3.21 -42.08 8.26
CA ALA A 724 -2.63 -42.03 9.59
C ALA A 724 -3.69 -42.18 10.69
N LYS A 725 -3.28 -42.66 11.86
CA LYS A 725 -4.13 -42.74 13.04
C LYS A 725 -4.79 -41.39 13.35
N ASN A 726 -6.04 -41.42 13.81
CA ASN A 726 -6.82 -40.22 14.15
C ASN A 726 -7.00 -39.23 12.98
N THR A 727 -6.82 -39.69 11.74
CA THR A 727 -7.19 -38.98 10.52
C THR A 727 -8.17 -39.80 9.69
N TYR A 728 -8.92 -39.14 8.81
CA TYR A 728 -9.81 -39.81 7.88
C TYR A 728 -9.69 -39.30 6.45
N ILE A 729 -10.12 -40.16 5.52
CA ILE A 729 -10.51 -39.78 4.16
C ILE A 729 -12.02 -39.97 4.02
N ASN A 730 -12.70 -38.93 3.54
CA ASN A 730 -14.12 -38.92 3.21
C ASN A 730 -14.28 -38.60 1.73
N CYS A 731 -14.78 -39.55 0.94
CA CYS A 731 -15.04 -39.37 -0.49
C CYS A 731 -16.31 -40.08 -0.99
N GLU A 732 -16.82 -39.66 -2.14
CA GLU A 732 -17.88 -40.38 -2.85
C GLU A 732 -17.29 -41.53 -3.70
N GLY A 733 -16.03 -41.43 -4.14
CA GLY A 733 -15.38 -42.50 -4.92
C GLY A 733 -13.86 -42.61 -4.83
N VAL A 734 -13.38 -43.86 -4.90
CA VAL A 734 -11.97 -44.26 -4.99
C VAL A 734 -11.74 -44.95 -6.33
N THR A 735 -10.89 -44.39 -7.19
CA THR A 735 -10.70 -44.86 -8.57
C THR A 735 -9.23 -45.13 -8.90
N ASN A 736 -8.84 -46.40 -9.08
CA ASN A 736 -7.56 -46.75 -9.69
C ASN A 736 -7.73 -46.97 -11.20
N THR A 737 -6.97 -46.24 -12.03
CA THR A 737 -6.99 -46.41 -13.49
C THR A 737 -5.83 -47.22 -14.04
N THR A 738 -4.65 -47.22 -13.41
CA THR A 738 -3.44 -47.88 -13.94
C THR A 738 -2.52 -48.37 -12.83
N GLY A 739 -1.97 -49.58 -13.02
CA GLY A 739 -1.00 -50.19 -12.12
C GLY A 739 -1.55 -50.55 -10.74
N VAL A 740 -0.66 -50.71 -9.76
CA VAL A 740 -1.01 -51.13 -8.39
C VAL A 740 -1.26 -49.90 -7.51
N THR A 741 -2.30 -49.97 -6.68
CA THR A 741 -2.60 -49.00 -5.62
C THR A 741 -2.90 -49.73 -4.32
N VAL A 742 -2.39 -49.24 -3.20
CA VAL A 742 -2.71 -49.76 -1.85
C VAL A 742 -3.21 -48.63 -0.96
N VAL A 743 -4.27 -48.87 -0.18
CA VAL A 743 -4.79 -47.93 0.82
C VAL A 743 -4.70 -48.57 2.20
N ASN A 744 -3.73 -48.12 3.00
CA ASN A 744 -3.48 -48.59 4.36
C ASN A 744 -4.21 -47.70 5.37
N LEU A 745 -5.07 -48.29 6.20
CA LEU A 745 -5.72 -47.62 7.32
C LEU A 745 -4.96 -47.93 8.59
N LYS A 746 -4.05 -47.04 9.00
CA LYS A 746 -3.09 -47.26 10.09
C LYS A 746 -3.74 -47.30 11.47
N ALA A 747 -3.18 -48.05 12.41
CA ALA A 747 -3.69 -48.09 13.79
C ALA A 747 -2.59 -48.26 14.85
N ASP A 748 -2.81 -47.71 16.04
CA ASP A 748 -2.05 -48.07 17.25
C ASP A 748 -2.91 -47.94 18.52
N SER A 749 -2.26 -47.87 19.70
CA SER A 749 -2.94 -47.75 20.99
C SER A 749 -3.82 -46.51 21.12
N ASP A 750 -3.55 -45.46 20.34
CA ASP A 750 -4.14 -44.13 20.51
C ASP A 750 -5.23 -43.85 19.45
N GLY A 751 -5.53 -44.82 18.59
CA GLY A 751 -6.61 -44.75 17.60
C GLY A 751 -6.25 -45.33 16.24
N TYR A 752 -7.05 -45.00 15.23
CA TYR A 752 -7.00 -45.61 13.90
C TYR A 752 -7.39 -44.63 12.78
N GLY A 753 -6.86 -44.88 11.58
CA GLY A 753 -7.27 -44.25 10.34
C GLY A 753 -8.59 -44.82 9.83
N GLN A 754 -9.36 -43.96 9.15
CA GLN A 754 -10.71 -44.27 8.66
C GLN A 754 -10.90 -43.87 7.18
N LEU A 755 -11.73 -44.64 6.46
CA LEU A 755 -12.15 -44.33 5.10
C LEU A 755 -13.68 -44.43 4.97
N LYS A 756 -14.32 -43.34 4.53
CA LYS A 756 -15.68 -43.36 3.99
C LYS A 756 -15.58 -43.23 2.47
N CYS A 757 -16.07 -44.24 1.74
CA CYS A 757 -16.21 -44.24 0.29
C CYS A 757 -17.54 -44.88 -0.12
N ARG A 758 -18.25 -44.30 -1.10
CA ARG A 758 -19.50 -44.87 -1.65
C ARG A 758 -19.34 -45.59 -2.98
N SER A 759 -18.15 -45.55 -3.56
CA SER A 759 -17.83 -46.27 -4.78
C SER A 759 -16.34 -46.60 -4.82
N VAL A 760 -16.04 -47.81 -5.29
CA VAL A 760 -14.67 -48.27 -5.53
C VAL A 760 -14.63 -48.76 -6.97
N SER A 761 -13.66 -48.29 -7.74
CA SER A 761 -13.49 -48.70 -9.13
C SER A 761 -12.02 -48.94 -9.45
N ASN A 762 -11.74 -50.12 -10.03
CA ASN A 762 -10.40 -50.52 -10.41
C ASN A 762 -10.36 -50.93 -11.89
N SER A 763 -9.63 -50.17 -12.69
CA SER A 763 -9.22 -50.49 -14.06
C SER A 763 -7.71 -50.72 -14.17
N GLY A 764 -6.99 -50.62 -13.05
CA GLY A 764 -5.56 -50.87 -12.94
C GLY A 764 -5.21 -52.36 -12.78
N THR A 765 -4.07 -52.63 -12.17
CA THR A 765 -3.59 -53.99 -11.88
C THR A 765 -4.17 -54.54 -10.58
N SER A 766 -4.18 -53.74 -9.51
CA SER A 766 -4.87 -54.04 -8.25
C SER A 766 -5.19 -52.73 -7.50
N LEU A 767 -6.19 -52.76 -6.64
CA LEU A 767 -6.56 -51.67 -5.74
C LEU A 767 -6.89 -52.32 -4.39
N ASP A 768 -5.87 -52.45 -3.56
CA ASP A 768 -5.90 -53.28 -2.36
C ASP A 768 -6.08 -52.38 -1.12
N PHE A 769 -6.97 -52.74 -0.20
CA PHE A 769 -7.19 -52.01 1.05
C PHE A 769 -6.69 -52.85 2.22
N THR A 770 -5.77 -52.30 3.00
CA THR A 770 -5.21 -52.94 4.20
C THR A 770 -5.75 -52.25 5.44
N LYS A 771 -6.43 -53.00 6.32
CA LYS A 771 -6.96 -52.45 7.57
C LYS A 771 -6.16 -52.92 8.77
N GLU A 772 -5.36 -52.03 9.36
CA GLU A 772 -4.72 -52.26 10.65
C GLU A 772 -5.75 -52.08 11.79
N GLN A 773 -5.68 -52.96 12.79
CA GLN A 773 -6.43 -52.91 14.04
C GLN A 773 -5.48 -53.15 15.21
N TYR A 774 -5.55 -52.30 16.24
CA TYR A 774 -4.78 -52.50 17.46
C TYR A 774 -5.55 -53.41 18.44
N VAL A 775 -4.88 -54.47 18.90
CA VAL A 775 -5.40 -55.41 19.89
C VAL A 775 -4.64 -55.20 21.20
N ASP A 776 -5.32 -54.83 22.29
CA ASP A 776 -4.71 -54.83 23.62
C ASP A 776 -4.77 -56.21 24.26
N LEU A 777 -3.59 -56.75 24.62
CA LEU A 777 -3.41 -58.04 25.29
C LEU A 777 -2.67 -57.87 26.63
N SER A 778 -3.12 -56.89 27.41
CA SER A 778 -2.93 -56.88 28.86
C SER A 778 -3.38 -58.20 29.51
N THR A 779 -4.42 -58.85 28.97
CA THR A 779 -4.86 -60.21 29.28
C THR A 779 -5.22 -60.99 28.01
N ALA A 780 -4.98 -62.30 27.99
CA ALA A 780 -5.41 -63.17 26.89
C ALA A 780 -6.93 -63.36 26.92
N ARG A 781 -7.63 -63.05 25.83
CA ARG A 781 -9.11 -63.00 25.77
C ARG A 781 -9.67 -63.19 24.36
N TYR A 782 -10.99 -63.32 24.27
CA TYR A 782 -11.72 -63.26 23.01
C TYR A 782 -12.03 -61.80 22.62
N PHE A 783 -11.82 -61.47 21.36
CA PHE A 783 -12.19 -60.19 20.75
C PHE A 783 -13.42 -60.39 19.88
N HIS A 784 -14.42 -59.51 20.06
CA HIS A 784 -15.63 -59.49 19.25
C HIS A 784 -15.41 -58.59 18.03
N MET A 785 -15.17 -59.20 16.88
CA MET A 785 -14.74 -58.51 15.67
C MET A 785 -15.11 -59.27 14.39
N GLY A 786 -14.98 -58.63 13.24
CA GLY A 786 -15.09 -59.19 11.91
C GLY A 786 -14.06 -58.56 10.98
N LEU A 787 -14.16 -58.88 9.70
CA LEU A 787 -13.29 -58.32 8.66
C LEU A 787 -14.07 -57.24 7.89
N PRO A 788 -13.71 -55.95 8.00
CA PRO A 788 -14.38 -54.86 7.28
C PRO A 788 -13.89 -54.74 5.81
N LEU A 789 -13.70 -55.90 5.18
CA LEU A 789 -13.11 -56.09 3.86
C LEU A 789 -13.77 -57.33 3.22
N THR A 790 -13.84 -57.35 1.90
CA THR A 790 -14.15 -58.57 1.12
C THR A 790 -12.88 -59.08 0.42
N GLY A 791 -12.89 -60.30 -0.10
CA GLY A 791 -11.70 -60.95 -0.68
C GLY A 791 -10.71 -61.51 0.34
N SER A 792 -10.50 -60.82 1.46
CA SER A 792 -9.64 -61.22 2.61
C SER A 792 -10.12 -62.49 3.33
N SER A 793 -9.31 -63.08 4.20
CA SER A 793 -9.64 -64.25 5.03
C SER A 793 -9.22 -64.06 6.50
N LEU A 794 -9.83 -64.79 7.44
CA LEU A 794 -9.49 -64.64 8.87
C LEU A 794 -8.05 -65.09 9.17
N ASP A 795 -7.51 -66.02 8.39
CA ASP A 795 -6.12 -66.48 8.51
C ASP A 795 -5.09 -65.36 8.19
N GLU A 796 -5.46 -64.29 7.48
CA GLU A 796 -4.56 -63.14 7.29
C GLU A 796 -4.27 -62.38 8.59
N LEU A 797 -5.24 -62.30 9.51
CA LEU A 797 -5.02 -61.71 10.83
C LEU A 797 -3.95 -62.47 11.64
N ASN A 798 -3.68 -63.73 11.28
CA ASN A 798 -2.73 -64.60 11.96
C ASN A 798 -1.28 -64.30 11.53
N ASN A 799 -0.75 -63.19 12.02
CA ASN A 799 0.65 -62.76 11.82
C ASN A 799 1.68 -63.69 12.49
N SER A 800 1.86 -64.89 11.91
CA SER A 800 2.81 -65.95 12.30
C SER A 800 2.56 -66.64 13.67
N SER A 801 1.31 -66.68 14.15
CA SER A 801 0.91 -67.39 15.37
C SER A 801 0.02 -68.61 15.05
N ILE A 802 -0.70 -69.14 16.04
CA ILE A 802 -1.69 -70.19 15.84
C ILE A 802 -3.08 -69.55 15.68
N MET A 803 -3.79 -69.90 14.61
CA MET A 803 -5.24 -69.71 14.48
C MET A 803 -5.85 -71.03 14.01
N VAL A 804 -6.96 -71.43 14.63
CA VAL A 804 -7.64 -72.70 14.31
C VAL A 804 -9.14 -72.46 14.25
N GLY A 805 -9.73 -72.83 13.11
CA GLY A 805 -11.16 -72.77 12.85
C GLY A 805 -11.79 -74.15 12.65
N ASN A 806 -12.78 -74.19 11.77
CA ASN A 806 -13.49 -75.39 11.33
C ASN A 806 -12.51 -76.49 10.86
N GLY A 807 -12.78 -77.74 11.25
CA GLY A 807 -11.89 -78.88 11.02
C GLY A 807 -10.78 -79.07 12.07
N GLY A 808 -10.58 -78.10 12.98
CA GLY A 808 -9.71 -78.27 14.14
C GLY A 808 -10.27 -79.22 15.21
N SER A 809 -9.42 -79.65 16.15
CA SER A 809 -9.88 -80.33 17.36
C SER A 809 -10.69 -79.35 18.22
N ALA A 810 -11.85 -79.77 18.73
CA ALA A 810 -12.78 -78.86 19.45
C ALA A 810 -12.15 -78.13 20.66
N ALA A 811 -11.13 -78.71 21.30
CA ALA A 811 -10.38 -78.10 22.40
C ALA A 811 -9.32 -77.08 21.96
N GLN A 812 -9.12 -76.89 20.66
CA GLN A 812 -8.07 -76.05 20.07
C GLN A 812 -8.63 -74.96 19.12
N VAL A 813 -9.94 -74.91 18.89
CA VAL A 813 -10.58 -73.90 18.03
C VAL A 813 -10.54 -72.54 18.73
N THR A 814 -9.98 -71.54 18.03
CA THR A 814 -9.77 -70.17 18.54
C THR A 814 -10.67 -69.14 17.88
N THR A 815 -11.44 -69.53 16.86
CA THR A 815 -12.29 -68.65 16.07
C THR A 815 -13.69 -69.23 15.96
N TRP A 816 -14.67 -68.48 16.46
CA TRP A 816 -16.06 -68.89 16.55
C TRP A 816 -16.97 -67.81 15.97
N TYR A 817 -18.08 -68.22 15.37
CA TYR A 817 -19.21 -67.34 15.08
C TYR A 817 -20.47 -67.84 15.77
N TRP A 818 -21.42 -66.95 15.96
CA TRP A 818 -22.72 -67.30 16.49
C TRP A 818 -23.67 -67.72 15.35
N ASP A 819 -24.10 -68.97 15.35
CA ASP A 819 -25.20 -69.44 14.53
C ASP A 819 -26.52 -69.12 15.24
N ALA A 820 -27.13 -68.00 14.86
CA ALA A 820 -28.40 -67.54 15.42
C ALA A 820 -29.57 -68.49 15.13
N SER A 821 -29.50 -69.28 14.05
CA SER A 821 -30.55 -70.25 13.70
C SER A 821 -30.63 -71.45 14.66
N THR A 822 -29.54 -71.73 15.38
CA THR A 822 -29.46 -72.80 16.40
C THR A 822 -29.11 -72.28 17.81
N SER A 823 -28.93 -70.97 17.98
CA SER A 823 -28.38 -70.35 19.20
C SER A 823 -27.09 -71.03 19.69
N SER A 824 -26.12 -71.25 18.81
CA SER A 824 -24.89 -71.96 19.17
C SER A 824 -23.61 -71.35 18.59
N TRP A 825 -22.51 -71.50 19.33
CA TRP A 825 -21.18 -71.13 18.85
C TRP A 825 -20.66 -72.21 17.88
N THR A 826 -20.38 -71.82 16.64
CA THR A 826 -19.85 -72.69 15.60
C THR A 826 -18.45 -72.26 15.18
N ALA A 827 -17.56 -73.21 14.95
CA ALA A 827 -16.18 -72.94 14.52
C ALA A 827 -16.17 -72.24 13.15
N ALA A 828 -15.46 -71.11 13.04
CA ALA A 828 -15.39 -70.33 11.81
C ALA A 828 -14.50 -71.02 10.76
N ASP A 829 -14.86 -70.94 9.47
CA ASP A 829 -13.90 -71.27 8.41
C ASP A 829 -12.94 -70.09 8.23
N ILE A 830 -11.70 -70.25 8.72
CA ILE A 830 -10.69 -69.20 8.68
C ILE A 830 -10.06 -69.01 7.30
N SER A 831 -10.21 -70.01 6.41
CA SER A 831 -9.65 -70.01 5.06
C SER A 831 -10.62 -69.49 4.00
N ALA A 832 -11.88 -69.27 4.37
CA ALA A 832 -12.90 -68.74 3.49
C ALA A 832 -12.63 -67.26 3.18
N SER A 833 -12.49 -66.94 1.88
CA SER A 833 -12.48 -65.57 1.39
C SER A 833 -13.82 -64.88 1.69
N THR A 834 -13.73 -63.67 2.22
CA THR A 834 -14.85 -62.86 2.70
C THR A 834 -15.70 -62.33 1.56
N THR A 835 -17.01 -62.45 1.72
CA THR A 835 -18.03 -61.82 0.89
C THR A 835 -18.80 -60.80 1.73
N ASN A 836 -19.69 -59.99 1.12
CA ASN A 836 -20.48 -58.99 1.85
C ASN A 836 -21.21 -59.59 3.07
N THR A 837 -21.72 -60.83 2.98
CA THR A 837 -22.40 -61.50 4.11
C THR A 837 -21.46 -62.02 5.19
N LEU A 838 -20.17 -62.16 4.90
CA LEU A 838 -19.13 -62.57 5.85
C LEU A 838 -18.49 -61.34 6.53
N ALA A 839 -18.33 -60.22 5.82
CA ALA A 839 -17.78 -58.97 6.35
C ALA A 839 -18.66 -58.36 7.47
N SER A 840 -19.97 -58.56 7.38
CA SER A 840 -20.94 -58.11 8.40
C SER A 840 -21.21 -59.14 9.52
N ARG A 841 -20.51 -60.28 9.56
CA ARG A 841 -20.75 -61.34 10.55
C ARG A 841 -19.75 -61.30 11.70
N GLY A 842 -20.23 -61.06 12.91
CA GLY A 842 -19.40 -61.09 14.12
C GLY A 842 -18.70 -62.43 14.34
N GLN A 843 -17.41 -62.37 14.66
CA GLN A 843 -16.55 -63.47 15.08
C GLN A 843 -16.03 -63.21 16.50
N ALA A 844 -15.88 -64.27 17.29
CA ALA A 844 -15.12 -64.26 18.53
C ALA A 844 -13.74 -64.88 18.24
N ILE A 845 -12.69 -64.07 18.29
CA ILE A 845 -11.32 -64.46 17.96
C ILE A 845 -10.49 -64.44 19.24
N PHE A 846 -9.95 -65.59 19.65
CA PHE A 846 -9.07 -65.68 20.82
C PHE A 846 -7.67 -65.17 20.48
N ALA A 847 -7.12 -64.33 21.35
CA ALA A 847 -5.78 -63.79 21.21
C ALA A 847 -5.02 -63.80 22.55
N GLY A 848 -3.73 -64.12 22.48
CA GLY A 848 -2.82 -64.23 23.63
C GLY A 848 -2.21 -65.62 23.80
N THR A 849 -1.40 -65.77 24.85
CA THR A 849 -0.68 -67.01 25.17
C THR A 849 -1.35 -67.77 26.30
N THR A 850 -1.61 -69.07 26.10
CA THR A 850 -2.08 -70.01 27.14
C THR A 850 -1.09 -71.17 27.29
N GLY A 851 -1.43 -72.18 28.10
CA GLY A 851 -0.66 -73.43 28.18
C GLY A 851 -0.60 -74.24 26.88
N ASP A 852 -1.54 -74.01 25.96
CA ASP A 852 -1.69 -74.77 24.71
C ASP A 852 -1.01 -74.10 23.50
N GLY A 853 -0.58 -72.83 23.64
CA GLY A 853 0.11 -72.11 22.57
C GLY A 853 -0.01 -70.59 22.65
N THR A 854 0.50 -69.91 21.63
CA THR A 854 0.22 -68.48 21.38
C THR A 854 -0.73 -68.38 20.20
N PHE A 855 -1.89 -67.78 20.45
CA PHE A 855 -2.98 -67.68 19.49
C PHE A 855 -3.13 -66.23 19.02
N LEU A 856 -3.24 -66.03 17.72
CA LEU A 856 -3.18 -64.73 17.01
C LEU A 856 -1.86 -63.95 17.20
N ARG A 857 -1.42 -63.71 18.45
CA ARG A 857 -0.24 -62.93 18.86
C ARG A 857 0.00 -63.06 20.38
N SER A 858 1.21 -62.76 20.87
CA SER A 858 1.61 -62.96 22.29
C SER A 858 1.53 -61.72 23.21
N GLY A 859 1.19 -60.54 22.68
CA GLY A 859 1.09 -59.29 23.43
C GLY A 859 0.55 -58.15 22.57
N SER A 860 0.21 -57.01 23.16
CA SER A 860 -0.55 -55.92 22.50
C SER A 860 0.09 -55.41 21.20
N GLY A 861 -0.72 -54.89 20.27
CA GLY A 861 -0.26 -54.31 19.01
C GLY A 861 -1.12 -54.63 17.78
N ILE A 862 -0.59 -54.32 16.60
CA ILE A 862 -1.31 -54.31 15.32
C ILE A 862 -1.51 -55.72 14.74
N ILE A 863 -2.76 -56.07 14.38
CA ILE A 863 -3.09 -57.09 13.39
C ILE A 863 -3.65 -56.40 12.13
N ASP A 864 -3.59 -57.06 10.99
CA ASP A 864 -4.01 -56.51 9.71
C ASP A 864 -4.58 -57.60 8.78
N ALA A 865 -5.39 -57.18 7.81
CA ALA A 865 -5.91 -58.00 6.72
C ALA A 865 -6.02 -57.13 5.46
N SER A 866 -5.98 -57.74 4.28
CA SER A 866 -5.94 -57.04 2.98
C SER A 866 -7.02 -57.54 2.02
N GLY A 867 -7.77 -56.62 1.41
CA GLY A 867 -8.87 -57.00 0.51
C GLY A 867 -9.55 -55.81 -0.15
N ASP A 868 -10.75 -56.02 -0.65
CA ASP A 868 -11.60 -54.99 -1.24
C ASP A 868 -12.40 -54.24 -0.16
N ALA A 869 -12.51 -52.92 -0.29
CA ALA A 869 -13.36 -52.10 0.59
C ALA A 869 -14.85 -52.29 0.26
N VAL A 870 -15.68 -52.42 1.30
CA VAL A 870 -17.14 -52.41 1.15
C VAL A 870 -17.62 -50.98 0.88
N ALA A 871 -18.19 -50.76 -0.30
CA ALA A 871 -18.74 -49.48 -0.73
C ALA A 871 -20.27 -49.50 -0.99
N ASP A 872 -20.91 -50.67 -0.91
CA ASP A 872 -22.35 -50.87 -1.08
C ASP A 872 -23.04 -51.12 0.27
N ASN A 873 -24.35 -50.88 0.34
CA ASN A 873 -25.19 -51.27 1.47
C ASN A 873 -25.18 -52.81 1.64
N ILE A 874 -24.85 -53.29 2.84
CA ILE A 874 -24.86 -54.73 3.13
C ILE A 874 -26.18 -55.16 3.76
N THR A 875 -26.77 -56.20 3.19
CA THR A 875 -27.94 -56.89 3.76
C THR A 875 -27.48 -58.16 4.47
N TYR A 876 -27.74 -58.24 5.77
CA TYR A 876 -27.46 -59.42 6.61
C TYR A 876 -28.77 -60.08 7.03
N SER A 877 -28.87 -61.40 6.83
CA SER A 877 -30.02 -62.19 7.28
C SER A 877 -29.94 -62.39 8.79
N LEU A 878 -31.04 -62.16 9.49
CA LEU A 878 -31.14 -62.36 10.93
C LEU A 878 -32.13 -63.48 11.23
N ASP A 879 -31.78 -64.31 12.22
CA ASP A 879 -32.58 -65.46 12.62
C ASP A 879 -33.20 -65.27 14.01
N TYR A 880 -34.25 -66.04 14.28
CA TYR A 880 -34.85 -66.15 15.60
C TYR A 880 -34.84 -67.61 16.05
N HIS A 881 -34.25 -67.85 17.22
CA HIS A 881 -34.24 -69.16 17.87
C HIS A 881 -34.54 -68.99 19.37
N ASP A 882 -35.17 -70.00 19.96
CA ASP A 882 -35.77 -69.93 21.31
C ASP A 882 -34.77 -70.12 22.46
N GLY A 883 -33.48 -70.27 22.16
CA GLY A 883 -32.39 -70.40 23.13
C GLY A 883 -32.48 -71.62 24.09
N GLN A 884 -33.53 -72.43 23.99
CA GLN A 884 -33.91 -73.40 25.02
C GLN A 884 -34.02 -74.83 24.48
N THR A 885 -34.16 -75.00 23.16
CA THR A 885 -34.36 -76.32 22.53
C THR A 885 -33.11 -76.96 21.92
N SER A 886 -31.97 -76.26 21.83
CA SER A 886 -30.79 -76.66 21.04
C SER A 886 -29.55 -77.07 21.85
N ASN A 887 -29.70 -77.93 22.84
CA ASN A 887 -28.53 -78.49 23.57
C ASN A 887 -27.80 -79.56 22.72
N ASN A 888 -26.99 -79.13 21.75
CA ASN A 888 -26.31 -79.99 20.76
C ASN A 888 -25.05 -80.69 21.31
N GLY A 889 -25.15 -81.30 22.49
CA GLY A 889 -24.14 -82.19 23.06
C GLY A 889 -22.86 -81.53 23.61
N GLN A 890 -22.63 -80.24 23.39
CA GLN A 890 -21.58 -79.48 24.09
C GLN A 890 -22.11 -79.01 25.44
N GLY A 891 -21.60 -79.62 26.51
CA GLY A 891 -22.13 -79.47 27.88
C GLY A 891 -21.78 -78.14 28.56
N GLY A 892 -22.36 -77.05 28.09
CA GLY A 892 -22.36 -75.75 28.76
C GLY A 892 -23.67 -75.02 28.49
N SER A 893 -24.41 -74.66 29.54
CA SER A 893 -25.57 -73.79 29.42
C SER A 893 -25.11 -72.42 28.90
N VAL A 894 -25.40 -72.10 27.64
CA VAL A 894 -25.02 -70.81 27.04
C VAL A 894 -25.97 -69.73 27.56
N SER A 895 -25.68 -69.28 28.78
CA SER A 895 -26.45 -68.29 29.50
C SER A 895 -26.11 -66.88 29.01
N PHE A 896 -26.59 -66.51 27.81
CA PHE A 896 -26.76 -65.10 27.45
C PHE A 896 -27.89 -64.55 28.32
N VAL A 897 -27.56 -63.98 29.47
CA VAL A 897 -28.54 -63.50 30.45
C VAL A 897 -28.31 -62.05 30.84
N GLY A 898 -29.33 -61.24 30.55
CA GLY A 898 -29.68 -60.03 31.29
C GLY A 898 -30.99 -60.23 32.07
N GLY A 899 -31.09 -61.35 32.78
CA GLY A 899 -32.29 -61.77 33.51
C GLY A 899 -32.58 -63.26 33.37
N SER A 900 -33.57 -63.74 34.12
CA SER A 900 -34.03 -65.13 34.10
C SER A 900 -35.27 -65.36 33.21
N GLY A 901 -35.83 -64.28 32.65
CA GLY A 901 -36.97 -64.32 31.75
C GLY A 901 -36.65 -64.97 30.40
N VAL A 902 -37.61 -65.72 29.85
CA VAL A 902 -37.53 -66.38 28.54
C VAL A 902 -37.27 -65.37 27.41
N SER A 903 -37.81 -64.15 27.51
CA SER A 903 -37.58 -63.01 26.62
C SER A 903 -36.11 -62.56 26.54
N ALA A 904 -35.35 -62.68 27.63
CA ALA A 904 -33.97 -62.22 27.71
C ALA A 904 -32.95 -63.18 27.07
N THR A 905 -33.31 -64.45 26.88
CA THR A 905 -32.39 -65.51 26.40
C THR A 905 -32.56 -65.87 24.92
N GLN A 906 -33.37 -65.11 24.16
CA GLN A 906 -33.86 -65.50 22.83
C GLN A 906 -33.43 -64.55 21.71
N GLY A 907 -33.35 -65.07 20.49
CA GLY A 907 -33.19 -64.26 19.26
C GLY A 907 -31.88 -63.48 19.11
N TRP A 908 -30.83 -63.82 19.87
CA TRP A 908 -29.53 -63.17 19.78
C TRP A 908 -28.87 -63.40 18.41
N ASN A 909 -28.35 -62.33 17.81
CA ASN A 909 -27.60 -62.33 16.55
C ASN A 909 -26.30 -61.54 16.72
N PHE A 910 -25.21 -61.98 16.09
CA PHE A 910 -23.88 -61.36 16.20
C PHE A 910 -23.40 -60.81 14.86
N VAL A 911 -23.29 -59.48 14.79
CA VAL A 911 -23.03 -58.70 13.58
C VAL A 911 -21.70 -57.95 13.77
N SER A 912 -21.08 -57.47 12.69
CA SER A 912 -19.89 -56.60 12.75
C SER A 912 -20.06 -55.41 11.82
N ASN A 913 -19.44 -54.26 12.14
CA ASN A 913 -19.33 -53.15 11.19
C ASN A 913 -18.47 -53.59 9.99
N PRO A 914 -19.03 -53.68 8.77
CA PRO A 914 -18.31 -54.16 7.60
C PRO A 914 -17.53 -53.06 6.86
N TYR A 915 -17.61 -51.81 7.32
CA TYR A 915 -17.07 -50.63 6.64
C TYR A 915 -15.74 -50.17 7.25
N LEU A 916 -14.99 -49.38 6.48
CA LEU A 916 -13.67 -48.86 6.83
C LEU A 916 -13.68 -47.52 7.62
N GLY A 917 -14.87 -47.01 7.94
CA GLY A 917 -15.10 -45.93 8.92
C GLY A 917 -16.07 -46.38 10.02
N ASN A 918 -16.25 -45.58 11.07
CA ASN A 918 -17.20 -45.94 12.13
C ASN A 918 -18.62 -46.00 11.55
N TYR A 919 -19.45 -46.88 12.10
CA TYR A 919 -20.87 -46.96 11.78
C TYR A 919 -21.67 -46.31 12.90
N ASP A 920 -22.45 -45.27 12.58
CA ASP A 920 -23.37 -44.66 13.54
C ASP A 920 -24.68 -45.47 13.57
N TRP A 921 -24.99 -46.05 14.73
CA TRP A 921 -26.26 -46.75 14.94
C TRP A 921 -27.46 -45.80 15.11
N GLN A 922 -27.22 -44.50 15.33
CA GLN A 922 -28.29 -43.53 15.38
C GLN A 922 -29.00 -43.43 14.02
N ASP A 923 -30.32 -43.46 14.05
CA ASP A 923 -31.21 -43.43 12.87
C ASP A 923 -31.08 -44.65 11.93
N GLN A 924 -30.45 -45.74 12.38
CA GLN A 924 -30.51 -47.04 11.69
C GLN A 924 -31.96 -47.45 11.40
N THR A 925 -32.27 -47.77 10.14
CA THR A 925 -33.57 -48.35 9.78
C THR A 925 -33.61 -49.82 10.19
N LEU A 926 -34.45 -50.15 11.19
CA LEU A 926 -34.61 -51.51 11.70
C LEU A 926 -35.79 -52.23 11.02
N PRO A 927 -35.66 -53.51 10.67
CA PRO A 927 -36.79 -54.33 10.25
C PRO A 927 -37.70 -54.64 11.45
N SER A 928 -38.92 -55.11 11.17
CA SER A 928 -39.87 -55.53 12.21
C SER A 928 -39.32 -56.68 13.05
N ASN A 929 -39.69 -56.72 14.34
CA ASN A 929 -39.32 -57.77 15.29
C ASN A 929 -37.83 -57.77 15.70
N ILE A 930 -37.21 -56.59 15.78
CA ILE A 930 -35.85 -56.38 16.32
C ILE A 930 -35.90 -55.34 17.44
N SER A 931 -35.05 -55.50 18.45
CA SER A 931 -34.82 -54.48 19.47
C SER A 931 -33.99 -53.31 18.91
N SER A 932 -34.35 -52.09 19.29
CA SER A 932 -33.59 -50.87 18.97
C SER A 932 -32.23 -50.80 19.66
N ALA A 933 -31.97 -51.68 20.63
CA ALA A 933 -30.73 -51.77 21.38
C ALA A 933 -29.67 -52.65 20.70
N ILE A 934 -28.42 -52.18 20.78
CA ILE A 934 -27.21 -52.94 20.44
C ILE A 934 -26.28 -53.03 21.63
N TYR A 935 -25.46 -54.09 21.65
CA TYR A 935 -24.55 -54.38 22.74
C TYR A 935 -23.14 -54.67 22.22
N GLN A 936 -22.14 -53.97 22.75
CA GLN A 936 -20.74 -54.16 22.43
C GLN A 936 -19.98 -54.71 23.63
N TRP A 937 -19.02 -55.59 23.40
CA TRP A 937 -18.13 -56.17 24.41
C TRP A 937 -16.70 -55.73 24.13
N ASP A 938 -15.99 -55.20 25.13
CA ASP A 938 -14.57 -54.82 24.99
C ASP A 938 -13.58 -55.95 25.35
N GLY A 939 -14.09 -57.06 25.88
CA GLY A 939 -13.31 -58.13 26.51
C GLY A 939 -13.55 -58.28 28.01
N SER A 940 -14.23 -57.32 28.64
CA SER A 940 -14.43 -57.22 30.08
C SER A 940 -15.77 -56.59 30.50
N GLN A 941 -16.26 -55.59 29.79
CA GLN A 941 -17.50 -54.84 30.04
C GLN A 941 -18.41 -54.81 28.81
N TRP A 942 -19.73 -54.80 29.06
CA TRP A 942 -20.77 -54.57 28.08
C TRP A 942 -21.21 -53.11 28.04
N PHE A 943 -21.19 -52.53 26.84
CA PHE A 943 -21.73 -51.22 26.51
C PHE A 943 -23.02 -51.39 25.73
N SER A 944 -24.01 -50.54 25.96
CA SER A 944 -25.33 -50.63 25.32
C SER A 944 -25.80 -49.30 24.74
N TYR A 945 -26.42 -49.32 23.56
CA TYR A 945 -27.03 -48.13 22.95
C TYR A 945 -28.36 -48.47 22.29
N ASN A 946 -29.40 -47.68 22.56
CA ASN A 946 -30.71 -47.83 21.95
C ASN A 946 -31.04 -46.61 21.06
N THR A 947 -31.27 -46.87 19.77
CA THR A 947 -31.51 -45.82 18.75
C THR A 947 -32.91 -45.19 18.83
N GLY A 948 -33.88 -45.91 19.42
CA GLY A 948 -35.27 -45.45 19.60
C GLY A 948 -35.43 -44.51 20.79
N SER A 949 -34.80 -44.81 21.93
CA SER A 949 -34.70 -43.89 23.07
C SER A 949 -33.50 -42.93 22.98
N GLN A 950 -32.64 -43.05 21.97
CA GLN A 950 -31.46 -42.21 21.71
C GLN A 950 -30.53 -42.12 22.93
N THR A 951 -30.39 -43.22 23.66
CA THR A 951 -29.73 -43.29 24.97
C THR A 951 -28.75 -44.47 25.03
N GLY A 952 -27.71 -44.34 25.85
CA GLY A 952 -26.73 -45.38 26.12
C GLY A 952 -25.29 -44.87 26.05
N ASP A 953 -24.34 -45.80 26.03
CA ASP A 953 -22.92 -45.52 26.00
C ASP A 953 -22.46 -45.01 24.62
N SER A 954 -21.61 -43.98 24.58
CA SER A 954 -21.05 -43.43 23.33
C SER A 954 -20.32 -44.49 22.50
N ASP A 955 -19.62 -45.37 23.19
CA ASP A 955 -18.78 -46.42 22.61
C ASP A 955 -19.61 -47.58 22.04
N ALA A 956 -20.89 -47.67 22.43
CA ALA A 956 -21.87 -48.56 21.83
C ALA A 956 -22.52 -47.95 20.58
N ARG A 957 -22.72 -46.62 20.50
CA ARG A 957 -23.32 -45.94 19.33
C ARG A 957 -22.44 -45.99 18.09
N TYR A 958 -21.17 -45.60 18.22
CA TYR A 958 -20.22 -45.51 17.10
C TYR A 958 -19.40 -46.79 17.01
N ILE A 959 -19.83 -47.72 16.14
CA ILE A 959 -19.21 -49.04 16.01
C ILE A 959 -17.96 -48.89 15.10
N SER A 960 -16.76 -49.07 15.65
CA SER A 960 -15.51 -48.91 14.87
C SER A 960 -15.36 -49.97 13.76
N PRO A 961 -14.55 -49.74 12.71
CA PRO A 961 -14.34 -50.68 11.61
C PRO A 961 -14.04 -52.10 12.09
N GLY A 962 -14.82 -53.07 11.63
CA GLY A 962 -14.67 -54.48 12.00
C GLY A 962 -15.08 -54.82 13.43
N LYS A 963 -15.56 -53.89 14.27
CA LYS A 963 -15.98 -54.23 15.65
C LYS A 963 -17.29 -55.01 15.64
N GLY A 964 -17.34 -56.06 16.45
CA GLY A 964 -18.50 -56.95 16.59
C GLY A 964 -19.49 -56.41 17.63
N PHE A 965 -20.78 -56.53 17.34
CA PHE A 965 -21.87 -56.08 18.19
C PHE A 965 -23.08 -57.03 18.10
N TRP A 966 -23.84 -57.09 19.18
CA TRP A 966 -24.99 -57.98 19.32
C TRP A 966 -26.30 -57.23 19.14
N ILE A 967 -27.25 -57.91 18.49
CA ILE A 967 -28.61 -57.42 18.25
C ILE A 967 -29.59 -58.52 18.66
N GLN A 968 -30.72 -58.16 19.25
CA GLN A 968 -31.76 -59.11 19.64
C GLN A 968 -32.97 -59.05 18.68
N ALA A 969 -33.32 -60.19 18.10
CA ALA A 969 -34.59 -60.40 17.41
C ALA A 969 -35.68 -60.80 18.41
N THR A 970 -36.82 -60.13 18.40
CA THR A 970 -37.95 -60.37 19.32
C THR A 970 -38.97 -61.38 18.77
N ALA A 971 -38.90 -61.64 17.46
CA ALA A 971 -39.58 -62.69 16.72
C ALA A 971 -38.81 -62.89 15.40
N ALA A 972 -39.34 -63.64 14.42
CA ALA A 972 -38.73 -63.78 13.10
C ALA A 972 -38.46 -62.40 12.44
N PRO A 973 -37.19 -61.98 12.25
CA PRO A 973 -36.86 -60.57 12.03
C PRO A 973 -36.63 -60.18 10.56
N GLY A 974 -36.37 -61.15 9.68
CA GLY A 974 -36.01 -60.89 8.29
C GLY A 974 -34.55 -60.44 8.13
N ASN A 975 -34.32 -59.37 7.39
CA ASN A 975 -32.97 -58.91 7.06
C ASN A 975 -32.72 -57.50 7.60
N LEU A 976 -31.53 -57.28 8.15
CA LEU A 976 -31.01 -55.95 8.47
C LEU A 976 -30.18 -55.42 7.30
N ALA A 977 -30.46 -54.19 6.87
CA ALA A 977 -29.63 -53.48 5.90
C ALA A 977 -28.76 -52.46 6.64
N LEU A 978 -27.44 -52.64 6.62
CA LEU A 978 -26.47 -51.64 7.04
C LEU A 978 -26.25 -50.69 5.86
N ASP A 979 -26.50 -49.39 6.05
CA ASP A 979 -26.50 -48.39 4.99
C ASP A 979 -25.22 -47.54 5.01
N THR A 980 -24.58 -47.38 3.85
CA THR A 980 -23.34 -46.60 3.68
C THR A 980 -23.47 -45.12 4.07
N SER A 981 -24.69 -44.58 4.10
CA SER A 981 -24.95 -43.22 4.59
C SER A 981 -24.66 -43.06 6.09
N ASN A 982 -24.85 -44.12 6.89
CA ASN A 982 -24.58 -44.17 8.34
C ASN A 982 -23.09 -44.32 8.70
N ILE A 983 -22.18 -44.43 7.71
CA ILE A 983 -20.74 -44.38 7.99
C ILE A 983 -20.40 -42.94 8.47
N ASP A 984 -19.82 -42.79 9.65
CA ASP A 984 -19.37 -41.51 10.19
C ASP A 984 -17.87 -41.57 10.52
N VAL A 985 -17.07 -40.76 9.85
CA VAL A 985 -15.62 -40.64 10.11
C VAL A 985 -15.26 -39.47 11.03
N THR A 986 -16.25 -38.63 11.37
CA THR A 986 -16.14 -37.51 12.31
C THR A 986 -16.60 -37.86 13.73
N GLY A 987 -17.13 -39.08 13.90
CA GLY A 987 -17.75 -39.61 15.12
C GLY A 987 -16.99 -39.32 16.41
N SER A 988 -17.39 -38.22 17.04
CA SER A 988 -17.07 -37.79 18.39
C SER A 988 -18.27 -36.95 18.86
N SER A 989 -18.62 -37.04 20.15
CA SER A 989 -19.94 -36.64 20.64
C SER A 989 -20.29 -35.18 20.30
N SER A 990 -21.21 -34.98 19.36
CA SER A 990 -21.64 -33.65 18.90
C SER A 990 -23.16 -33.46 19.00
N PHE A 991 -23.48 -32.75 20.07
CA PHE A 991 -24.72 -32.12 20.53
C PHE A 991 -25.65 -31.52 19.43
N TRP A 992 -26.44 -32.35 18.71
CA TRP A 992 -27.39 -31.86 17.68
C TRP A 992 -28.80 -32.48 17.68
N LYS A 993 -29.15 -33.31 18.68
CA LYS A 993 -30.54 -33.64 19.02
C LYS A 993 -30.72 -33.44 20.52
N ALA A 994 -31.92 -33.08 20.97
CA ALA A 994 -32.20 -32.96 22.38
C ALA A 994 -32.12 -34.37 23.00
N PRO A 995 -31.18 -34.65 23.93
CA PRO A 995 -31.10 -35.94 24.59
C PRO A 995 -32.40 -36.24 25.35
N ALA A 996 -32.68 -37.54 25.52
CA ALA A 996 -33.83 -38.02 26.25
C ALA A 996 -33.93 -37.34 27.63
N ASP A 997 -35.17 -37.05 28.05
CA ASP A 997 -35.43 -36.58 29.40
C ASP A 997 -35.13 -37.73 30.37
N GLY A 998 -34.09 -37.62 31.18
CA GLY A 998 -33.60 -38.76 31.94
C GLY A 998 -32.27 -38.52 32.64
N VAL A 999 -31.73 -39.60 33.20
CA VAL A 999 -30.47 -39.61 33.96
C VAL A 999 -29.59 -40.81 33.62
N THR A 1000 -28.29 -40.63 33.76
CA THR A 1000 -27.30 -41.71 33.80
C THR A 1000 -26.88 -41.94 35.24
N LEU A 1001 -27.00 -43.18 35.71
CA LEU A 1001 -26.57 -43.62 37.03
C LEU A 1001 -25.31 -44.49 36.87
N THR A 1002 -24.20 -44.01 37.41
CA THR A 1002 -22.88 -44.65 37.28
C THR A 1002 -22.42 -45.19 38.63
N PHE A 1003 -22.05 -46.46 38.68
CA PHE A 1003 -21.43 -47.11 39.85
C PHE A 1003 -19.93 -47.32 39.56
N THR A 1004 -19.07 -46.75 40.40
CA THR A 1004 -17.60 -46.77 40.20
C THR A 1004 -16.89 -47.39 41.40
N GLU A 1005 -16.02 -48.37 41.16
CA GLU A 1005 -15.03 -48.88 42.12
C GLU A 1005 -14.01 -47.77 42.43
N THR A 1006 -13.89 -47.41 43.71
CA THR A 1006 -13.07 -46.25 44.13
C THR A 1006 -11.57 -46.54 44.04
N ASN A 1007 -11.14 -47.81 44.15
CA ASN A 1007 -9.73 -48.18 44.07
C ASN A 1007 -9.24 -48.52 42.66
N SER A 1008 -10.08 -49.11 41.81
CA SER A 1008 -9.69 -49.58 40.47
C SER A 1008 -10.10 -48.63 39.34
N MET A 1009 -11.01 -47.69 39.61
CA MET A 1009 -11.66 -46.80 38.63
C MET A 1009 -12.49 -47.53 37.55
N LYS A 1010 -12.81 -48.81 37.73
CA LYS A 1010 -13.79 -49.51 36.90
C LYS A 1010 -15.19 -48.99 37.22
N SER A 1011 -16.03 -48.85 36.20
CA SER A 1011 -17.35 -48.24 36.37
C SER A 1011 -18.37 -48.81 35.40
N ASP A 1012 -19.63 -48.80 35.80
CA ASP A 1012 -20.73 -49.29 34.98
C ASP A 1012 -21.93 -48.33 34.99
N ASN A 1013 -22.65 -48.29 33.88
CA ASN A 1013 -23.75 -47.36 33.62
C ASN A 1013 -25.10 -48.08 33.55
N SER A 1014 -26.12 -47.40 34.07
CA SER A 1014 -27.53 -47.68 33.78
C SER A 1014 -28.29 -46.37 33.57
N TYR A 1015 -29.30 -46.38 32.70
CA TYR A 1015 -30.01 -45.19 32.24
C TYR A 1015 -31.50 -45.28 32.58
N VAL A 1016 -32.08 -44.18 33.06
CA VAL A 1016 -33.52 -44.04 33.29
C VAL A 1016 -34.05 -42.86 32.49
N ASN A 1017 -34.98 -43.13 31.57
CA ASN A 1017 -35.58 -42.18 30.65
C ASN A 1017 -37.08 -42.00 30.90
N PHE A 1018 -37.57 -40.79 30.65
CA PHE A 1018 -38.98 -40.41 30.71
C PHE A 1018 -39.53 -40.15 29.31
N ILE A 1019 -40.31 -41.10 28.79
CA ILE A 1019 -40.86 -41.07 27.43
C ILE A 1019 -42.38 -41.23 27.51
N ALA A 1020 -43.12 -40.25 26.98
CA ALA A 1020 -44.57 -40.14 27.16
C ALA A 1020 -45.42 -41.33 26.66
N ASN A 1021 -44.84 -42.19 25.79
CA ASN A 1021 -45.52 -43.35 25.20
C ASN A 1021 -44.91 -44.70 25.60
N SER A 1022 -43.92 -44.75 26.50
CA SER A 1022 -43.35 -46.04 26.94
C SER A 1022 -44.22 -46.71 28.00
N THR A 1023 -43.89 -47.96 28.37
CA THR A 1023 -44.64 -48.72 29.38
C THR A 1023 -43.76 -49.08 30.58
N PRO A 1024 -44.32 -49.43 31.75
CA PRO A 1024 -43.55 -49.94 32.89
C PRO A 1024 -42.95 -51.34 32.71
N GLY A 1025 -43.18 -52.01 31.58
CA GLY A 1025 -42.56 -53.28 31.21
C GLY A 1025 -41.61 -53.11 30.03
N PHE A 1026 -40.73 -54.11 29.80
CA PHE A 1026 -39.70 -54.07 28.76
C PHE A 1026 -40.28 -53.77 27.38
N ASP A 1027 -39.91 -52.62 26.82
CA ASP A 1027 -40.19 -52.22 25.45
C ASP A 1027 -38.91 -52.39 24.62
N PRO A 1028 -38.81 -53.41 23.75
CA PRO A 1028 -37.60 -53.62 22.95
C PRO A 1028 -37.30 -52.47 21.98
N GLY A 1029 -38.25 -51.56 21.73
CA GLY A 1029 -38.06 -50.35 20.95
C GLY A 1029 -37.40 -49.19 21.69
N LEU A 1030 -37.42 -49.18 23.03
CA LEU A 1030 -36.97 -48.06 23.88
C LEU A 1030 -36.00 -48.46 25.01
N ASP A 1031 -36.02 -49.72 25.43
CA ASP A 1031 -35.21 -50.28 26.50
C ASP A 1031 -34.00 -51.08 25.99
N ALA A 1032 -33.08 -51.40 26.88
CA ALA A 1032 -31.98 -52.33 26.63
C ALA A 1032 -31.76 -53.24 27.84
N LEU A 1033 -31.47 -54.51 27.59
CA LEU A 1033 -31.19 -55.52 28.61
C LEU A 1033 -29.78 -55.32 29.19
N LYS A 1034 -29.59 -55.58 30.48
CA LYS A 1034 -28.25 -55.55 31.09
C LYS A 1034 -27.52 -56.87 30.87
N LEU A 1035 -26.61 -56.91 29.92
CA LEU A 1035 -25.62 -57.99 29.86
C LEU A 1035 -24.60 -57.78 30.99
N VAL A 1036 -24.36 -58.82 31.79
CA VAL A 1036 -23.53 -58.75 33.01
C VAL A 1036 -22.04 -58.71 32.64
N ASN A 1037 -21.28 -57.83 33.31
CA ASN A 1037 -19.85 -57.64 33.07
C ASN A 1037 -19.02 -58.82 33.61
N SER A 1038 -17.72 -58.85 33.31
CA SER A 1038 -16.79 -59.84 33.88
C SER A 1038 -16.70 -59.72 35.40
N ASP A 1039 -16.30 -60.82 36.05
CA ASP A 1039 -15.89 -60.82 37.46
C ASP A 1039 -14.93 -59.65 37.74
N ASN A 1040 -15.18 -58.95 38.83
CA ASN A 1040 -14.44 -57.77 39.30
C ASN A 1040 -14.62 -56.54 38.39
N ILE A 1041 -15.79 -56.37 37.78
CA ILE A 1041 -16.27 -55.09 37.24
C ILE A 1041 -17.71 -54.92 37.75
N PRO A 1042 -18.12 -53.75 38.25
CA PRO A 1042 -19.49 -53.53 38.69
C PRO A 1042 -20.48 -53.81 37.56
N SER A 1043 -21.64 -54.35 37.90
CA SER A 1043 -22.80 -54.43 37.01
C SER A 1043 -24.01 -53.86 37.73
N ASN A 1044 -24.61 -52.80 37.20
CA ASN A 1044 -25.86 -52.22 37.71
C ASN A 1044 -26.98 -52.24 36.68
N TRP A 1045 -28.22 -52.42 37.15
CA TRP A 1045 -29.41 -52.48 36.32
C TRP A 1045 -30.66 -51.99 37.04
N ILE A 1046 -31.64 -51.58 36.24
CA ILE A 1046 -33.00 -51.29 36.70
C ILE A 1046 -33.84 -52.56 36.61
N GLU A 1047 -34.69 -52.81 37.61
CA GLU A 1047 -35.44 -54.06 37.73
C GLU A 1047 -36.92 -53.80 38.08
N MET A 1048 -37.73 -53.50 37.06
CA MET A 1048 -39.12 -53.07 37.27
C MET A 1048 -40.09 -54.21 37.63
N ASN A 1049 -39.86 -55.42 37.11
CA ASN A 1049 -40.84 -56.53 37.18
C ASN A 1049 -40.23 -57.89 37.61
N SER A 1050 -39.03 -57.91 38.20
CA SER A 1050 -38.35 -59.11 38.76
C SER A 1050 -38.05 -60.28 37.79
N SER A 1051 -38.02 -60.04 36.47
CA SER A 1051 -37.67 -61.05 35.45
C SER A 1051 -36.62 -60.61 34.42
N GLU A 1052 -36.44 -59.30 34.24
CA GLU A 1052 -35.63 -58.67 33.20
C GLU A 1052 -34.76 -57.60 33.86
N HIS A 1053 -33.46 -57.60 33.56
CA HIS A 1053 -32.50 -56.63 34.04
C HIS A 1053 -32.29 -55.60 32.93
N LEU A 1054 -32.47 -54.30 33.21
CA LEU A 1054 -32.40 -53.25 32.19
C LEU A 1054 -31.14 -52.38 32.37
N SER A 1055 -30.33 -52.25 31.32
CA SER A 1055 -29.27 -51.24 31.23
C SER A 1055 -29.84 -49.88 30.84
N ILE A 1056 -30.86 -49.85 29.99
CA ILE A 1056 -31.63 -48.66 29.63
C ILE A 1056 -33.09 -48.97 29.93
N CYS A 1057 -33.72 -48.16 30.79
CA CYS A 1057 -35.14 -48.27 31.15
C CYS A 1057 -35.87 -46.97 30.81
N SER A 1058 -36.90 -47.06 29.97
CA SER A 1058 -37.72 -45.95 29.52
C SER A 1058 -39.12 -46.08 30.09
N SER A 1059 -39.51 -45.21 31.02
CA SER A 1059 -40.82 -45.20 31.66
C SER A 1059 -41.63 -43.93 31.35
N PRO A 1060 -42.96 -43.95 31.51
CA PRO A 1060 -43.74 -42.72 31.53
C PRO A 1060 -43.46 -41.94 32.83
N VAL A 1061 -43.67 -40.62 32.80
CA VAL A 1061 -43.47 -39.71 33.96
C VAL A 1061 -44.33 -40.02 35.19
N SER A 1062 -45.30 -40.92 35.09
CA SER A 1062 -46.07 -41.43 36.23
C SER A 1062 -45.30 -42.42 37.10
N VAL A 1063 -44.16 -42.95 36.64
CA VAL A 1063 -43.27 -43.84 37.39
C VAL A 1063 -42.16 -43.00 38.04
N THR A 1064 -42.17 -42.89 39.36
CA THR A 1064 -41.26 -42.01 40.12
C THR A 1064 -40.28 -42.75 41.03
N SER A 1065 -40.28 -44.08 41.02
CA SER A 1065 -39.39 -44.91 41.85
C SER A 1065 -38.97 -46.16 41.08
N PHE A 1066 -37.66 -46.37 40.98
CA PHE A 1066 -37.05 -47.41 40.15
C PHE A 1066 -36.14 -48.28 41.04
N PRO A 1067 -36.42 -49.59 41.17
CA PRO A 1067 -35.51 -50.52 41.86
C PRO A 1067 -34.21 -50.64 41.07
N VAL A 1068 -33.08 -50.45 41.75
CA VAL A 1068 -31.74 -50.58 41.18
C VAL A 1068 -30.98 -51.69 41.90
N SER A 1069 -30.56 -52.68 41.12
CA SER A 1069 -29.79 -53.85 41.55
C SER A 1069 -28.31 -53.66 41.17
N PHE A 1070 -27.41 -54.28 41.94
CA PHE A 1070 -25.96 -54.12 41.78
C PHE A 1070 -25.23 -55.43 42.10
N SER A 1071 -24.34 -55.87 41.21
CA SER A 1071 -23.44 -57.00 41.47
C SER A 1071 -21.99 -56.69 41.12
N ASP A 1072 -21.10 -57.05 42.02
CA ASP A 1072 -19.64 -57.02 41.86
C ASP A 1072 -19.07 -58.14 42.75
N SER A 1073 -18.11 -58.92 42.24
CA SER A 1073 -17.47 -60.01 42.99
C SER A 1073 -16.46 -59.54 44.03
N ASP A 1074 -15.94 -58.31 43.94
CA ASP A 1074 -14.95 -57.77 44.88
C ASP A 1074 -15.60 -57.33 46.19
N ASN A 1075 -15.76 -58.30 47.09
CA ASN A 1075 -16.38 -58.09 48.40
C ASN A 1075 -15.58 -57.11 49.27
N ASN A 1076 -16.27 -56.15 49.88
CA ASN A 1076 -15.73 -55.01 50.63
C ASN A 1076 -15.05 -53.90 49.80
N GLU A 1077 -15.11 -53.93 48.47
CA GLU A 1077 -14.67 -52.78 47.65
C GLU A 1077 -15.57 -51.55 47.91
N MET A 1078 -14.99 -50.35 47.80
CA MET A 1078 -15.74 -49.11 48.01
C MET A 1078 -16.34 -48.64 46.68
N ILE A 1079 -17.65 -48.70 46.57
CA ILE A 1079 -18.38 -48.28 45.38
C ILE A 1079 -18.94 -46.88 45.61
N THR A 1080 -18.75 -45.99 44.64
CA THR A 1080 -19.36 -44.65 44.62
C THR A 1080 -20.38 -44.57 43.50
N VAL A 1081 -21.60 -44.17 43.85
CA VAL A 1081 -22.70 -43.90 42.93
C VAL A 1081 -22.74 -42.40 42.63
N SER A 1082 -22.74 -42.07 41.34
CA SER A 1082 -22.90 -40.70 40.83
C SER A 1082 -23.99 -40.63 39.77
N LEU A 1083 -24.51 -39.42 39.54
CA LEU A 1083 -25.62 -39.16 38.65
C LEU A 1083 -25.26 -38.04 37.65
N ASP A 1084 -25.39 -38.32 36.34
CA ASP A 1084 -25.56 -37.26 35.35
C ASP A 1084 -27.06 -37.02 35.15
N TYR A 1085 -27.48 -35.79 35.43
CA TYR A 1085 -28.85 -35.30 35.32
C TYR A 1085 -28.96 -34.07 34.42
N ALA A 1086 -27.93 -33.75 33.63
CA ALA A 1086 -27.92 -32.57 32.76
C ALA A 1086 -29.07 -32.53 31.74
N ASN A 1087 -29.65 -33.70 31.44
CA ASN A 1087 -30.72 -33.88 30.46
C ASN A 1087 -32.11 -34.09 31.09
N LEU A 1088 -32.18 -34.24 32.43
CA LEU A 1088 -33.42 -34.41 33.18
C LEU A 1088 -34.24 -33.12 33.13
N LYS A 1089 -35.47 -33.22 32.61
CA LYS A 1089 -36.42 -32.11 32.49
C LYS A 1089 -37.66 -32.39 33.32
N SER A 1090 -38.17 -33.63 33.34
CA SER A 1090 -39.45 -33.96 34.00
C SER A 1090 -39.44 -33.75 35.52
N PHE A 1091 -38.28 -33.85 36.16
CA PHE A 1091 -38.11 -33.78 37.62
C PHE A 1091 -36.94 -32.86 38.00
N THR A 1092 -36.99 -32.27 39.21
CA THR A 1092 -35.91 -31.40 39.71
C THR A 1092 -35.00 -32.07 40.74
N THR A 1093 -35.40 -33.20 41.31
CA THR A 1093 -34.70 -33.85 42.41
C THR A 1093 -34.65 -35.35 42.21
N VAL A 1094 -33.46 -35.94 42.40
CA VAL A 1094 -33.24 -37.39 42.33
C VAL A 1094 -32.53 -37.85 43.61
N GLU A 1095 -33.07 -38.88 44.26
CA GLU A 1095 -32.57 -39.42 45.52
C GLU A 1095 -32.35 -40.93 45.40
N ILE A 1096 -31.25 -41.44 45.95
CA ILE A 1096 -31.01 -42.89 46.10
C ILE A 1096 -31.30 -43.32 47.54
N GLU A 1097 -32.14 -44.33 47.71
CA GLU A 1097 -32.36 -45.04 48.98
C GLU A 1097 -31.56 -46.35 48.97
N ASP A 1098 -30.70 -46.59 49.98
CA ASP A 1098 -30.01 -47.86 50.20
C ASP A 1098 -30.76 -48.67 51.27
N ILE A 1099 -31.60 -49.61 50.83
CA ILE A 1099 -32.51 -50.39 51.67
C ILE A 1099 -31.74 -51.17 52.76
N LYS A 1100 -30.48 -51.54 52.51
CA LYS A 1100 -29.63 -52.23 53.49
C LYS A 1100 -29.30 -51.37 54.71
N THR A 1101 -29.23 -50.05 54.53
CA THR A 1101 -28.86 -49.09 55.59
C THR A 1101 -30.01 -48.21 56.04
N GLY A 1102 -31.06 -48.06 55.21
CA GLY A 1102 -32.15 -47.09 55.41
C GLY A 1102 -31.75 -45.63 55.12
N ASN A 1103 -30.58 -45.41 54.52
CA ASN A 1103 -30.13 -44.06 54.14
C ASN A 1103 -30.76 -43.64 52.81
N ARG A 1104 -31.24 -42.40 52.73
CA ARG A 1104 -31.76 -41.77 51.52
C ARG A 1104 -30.98 -40.49 51.25
N VAL A 1105 -30.36 -40.37 50.09
CA VAL A 1105 -29.38 -39.33 49.75
C VAL A 1105 -29.71 -38.70 48.41
N GLU A 1106 -29.78 -37.37 48.36
CA GLU A 1106 -29.94 -36.63 47.11
C GLU A 1106 -28.67 -36.74 46.24
N LEU A 1107 -28.84 -37.11 44.97
CA LEU A 1107 -27.78 -37.18 43.96
C LEU A 1107 -27.79 -35.97 43.00
N THR A 1108 -28.91 -35.25 42.90
CA THR A 1108 -28.95 -33.93 42.25
C THR A 1108 -28.06 -32.92 42.98
N ASN A 1109 -27.75 -31.78 42.33
CA ASN A 1109 -26.84 -30.76 42.86
C ASN A 1109 -25.39 -31.24 43.11
N ASN A 1110 -24.91 -32.19 42.29
CA ASN A 1110 -23.59 -32.82 42.37
C ASN A 1110 -23.38 -33.65 43.65
N GLY A 1111 -24.45 -34.26 44.16
CA GLY A 1111 -24.39 -35.26 45.22
C GLY A 1111 -23.80 -36.60 44.73
N SER A 1112 -23.29 -37.39 45.67
CA SER A 1112 -22.86 -38.77 45.43
C SER A 1112 -23.14 -39.63 46.67
N TYR A 1113 -23.25 -40.94 46.47
CA TYR A 1113 -23.43 -41.89 47.56
C TYR A 1113 -22.36 -43.00 47.49
N SER A 1114 -21.53 -43.13 48.52
CA SER A 1114 -20.53 -44.20 48.59
C SER A 1114 -20.93 -45.27 49.60
N PHE A 1115 -20.76 -46.54 49.22
CA PHE A 1115 -21.05 -47.70 50.04
C PHE A 1115 -19.95 -48.77 49.93
N VAL A 1116 -19.94 -49.70 50.88
CA VAL A 1116 -19.08 -50.89 50.82
C VAL A 1116 -19.84 -52.04 50.18
N ASN A 1117 -19.26 -52.65 49.14
CA ASN A 1117 -19.82 -53.81 48.46
C ASN A 1117 -19.98 -54.97 49.44
N ASP A 1118 -21.12 -55.67 49.36
CA ASP A 1118 -21.40 -56.89 50.10
C ASP A 1118 -22.07 -57.87 49.17
N ILE A 1119 -21.31 -58.88 48.75
CA ILE A 1119 -21.75 -59.92 47.82
C ILE A 1119 -22.94 -60.75 48.35
N GLY A 1120 -23.27 -60.63 49.64
CA GLY A 1120 -24.46 -61.23 50.25
C GLY A 1120 -25.74 -60.40 50.08
N TYR A 1121 -25.68 -59.21 49.47
CA TYR A 1121 -26.83 -58.32 49.26
C TYR A 1121 -26.81 -57.58 47.89
N PRO A 1122 -26.81 -58.30 46.75
CA PRO A 1122 -26.71 -57.69 45.41
C PRO A 1122 -28.06 -57.24 44.80
N GLU A 1123 -29.12 -58.04 44.98
CA GLU A 1123 -30.41 -57.82 44.33
C GLU A 1123 -31.24 -56.75 45.06
N GLN A 1124 -31.83 -55.83 44.28
CA GLN A 1124 -32.77 -54.79 44.71
C GLN A 1124 -32.31 -53.98 45.93
N ARG A 1125 -30.99 -53.73 46.04
CA ARG A 1125 -30.42 -53.01 47.19
C ARG A 1125 -30.84 -51.54 47.24
N PHE A 1126 -31.06 -50.91 46.09
CA PHE A 1126 -31.30 -49.48 45.99
C PHE A 1126 -32.67 -49.16 45.35
N ILE A 1127 -33.22 -48.00 45.69
CA ILE A 1127 -34.33 -47.39 44.93
C ILE A 1127 -33.89 -45.99 44.51
N LEU A 1128 -34.02 -45.70 43.22
CA LEU A 1128 -33.84 -44.37 42.66
C LEU A 1128 -35.20 -43.66 42.60
N HIS A 1129 -35.36 -42.56 43.32
CA HIS A 1129 -36.58 -41.79 43.39
C HIS A 1129 -36.46 -40.46 42.65
N PHE A 1130 -37.53 -40.09 41.96
CA PHE A 1130 -37.66 -38.83 41.23
C PHE A 1130 -38.76 -37.98 41.85
N SER A 1131 -38.51 -36.70 42.08
CA SER A 1131 -39.49 -35.79 42.69
C SER A 1131 -39.33 -34.34 42.20
N GLY A 1132 -40.30 -33.49 42.56
CA GLY A 1132 -40.39 -32.12 42.07
C GLY A 1132 -40.70 -32.08 40.57
N SER A 1133 -41.87 -32.58 40.17
CA SER A 1133 -42.30 -32.56 38.76
C SER A 1133 -42.31 -31.14 38.20
N THR A 1134 -41.65 -30.93 37.05
CA THR A 1134 -41.74 -29.68 36.28
C THR A 1134 -42.92 -29.71 35.31
N VAL A 1135 -43.39 -30.91 34.97
CA VAL A 1135 -44.55 -31.14 34.12
C VAL A 1135 -45.78 -31.06 35.01
N ASN A 1136 -46.59 -30.02 34.82
CA ASN A 1136 -47.94 -29.98 35.34
C ASN A 1136 -48.76 -31.04 34.59
N LEU A 1137 -48.80 -32.25 35.13
CA LEU A 1137 -49.85 -33.21 34.80
C LEU A 1137 -51.15 -32.68 35.39
N GLU A 1138 -52.10 -32.37 34.52
CA GLU A 1138 -53.49 -32.14 34.93
C GLU A 1138 -54.05 -33.43 35.53
N ASP A 1139 -54.77 -33.30 36.64
CA ASP A 1139 -55.60 -34.31 37.31
C ASP A 1139 -54.96 -35.69 37.61
N GLU A 1140 -54.33 -35.80 38.78
CA GLU A 1140 -54.98 -36.51 39.92
C GLU A 1140 -54.28 -36.16 41.25
N ALA A 1141 -55.04 -35.57 42.19
CA ALA A 1141 -54.55 -35.17 43.51
C ALA A 1141 -55.57 -35.48 44.62
N GLU A 1142 -55.93 -36.75 44.78
CA GLU A 1142 -56.26 -37.27 46.11
C GLU A 1142 -54.94 -37.44 46.91
N ALA A 1143 -54.81 -37.02 48.16
CA ALA A 1143 -55.68 -36.20 49.00
C ALA A 1143 -54.86 -35.62 50.16
N GLN A 1144 -55.25 -34.45 50.70
CA GLN A 1144 -55.53 -34.33 52.14
C GLN A 1144 -56.07 -32.94 52.57
N ASN A 1145 -57.12 -33.00 53.39
CA ASN A 1145 -57.48 -32.03 54.44
C ASN A 1145 -58.06 -30.64 54.05
N SER A 1146 -59.35 -30.69 53.71
CA SER A 1146 -60.44 -30.20 54.59
C SER A 1146 -61.10 -28.82 54.35
N VAL A 1147 -62.44 -28.91 54.40
CA VAL A 1147 -63.47 -27.87 54.62
C VAL A 1147 -63.91 -27.01 53.42
N ALA A 1148 -65.17 -27.24 53.02
CA ALA A 1148 -66.03 -26.45 52.13
C ALA A 1148 -65.56 -26.27 50.67
N ASN A 1149 -65.95 -27.20 49.80
CA ASN A 1149 -65.85 -27.04 48.35
C ASN A 1149 -66.78 -25.92 47.86
N PHE A 1150 -66.23 -24.74 47.57
CA PHE A 1150 -66.84 -23.76 46.68
C PHE A 1150 -66.13 -23.77 45.33
N ASP A 1151 -66.92 -23.67 44.27
CA ASP A 1151 -66.41 -23.40 42.92
C ASP A 1151 -67.32 -22.35 42.26
N ALA A 1152 -66.81 -21.60 41.30
CA ALA A 1152 -67.60 -20.63 40.55
C ALA A 1152 -67.00 -20.28 39.19
N TYR A 1153 -67.89 -20.22 38.20
CA TYR A 1153 -67.55 -19.99 36.79
C TYR A 1153 -68.38 -18.84 36.20
N PHE A 1154 -67.81 -18.17 35.21
CA PHE A 1154 -68.54 -17.22 34.38
C PHE A 1154 -69.05 -17.91 33.12
N SER A 1155 -70.32 -17.69 32.79
CA SER A 1155 -70.87 -17.90 31.46
C SER A 1155 -71.17 -16.54 30.80
N ASN A 1156 -71.55 -16.56 29.53
CA ASN A 1156 -71.89 -15.34 28.78
C ASN A 1156 -73.10 -14.58 29.35
N GLU A 1157 -73.99 -15.26 30.09
CA GLU A 1157 -75.26 -14.68 30.59
C GLU A 1157 -75.43 -14.80 32.12
N SER A 1158 -74.65 -15.67 32.78
CA SER A 1158 -74.77 -15.97 34.21
C SER A 1158 -73.41 -16.18 34.88
N PHE A 1159 -73.37 -15.94 36.19
CA PHE A 1159 -72.27 -16.31 37.07
C PHE A 1159 -72.75 -17.49 37.93
N GLY A 1160 -72.20 -18.67 37.71
CA GLY A 1160 -72.60 -19.90 38.41
C GLY A 1160 -71.72 -20.14 39.63
N VAL A 1161 -72.34 -20.41 40.78
CA VAL A 1161 -71.66 -20.72 42.04
C VAL A 1161 -72.08 -22.11 42.52
N PHE A 1162 -71.11 -23.00 42.71
CA PHE A 1162 -71.27 -24.26 43.40
C PHE A 1162 -71.01 -24.11 44.91
N VAL A 1163 -71.82 -24.77 45.71
CA VAL A 1163 -71.70 -24.79 47.18
C VAL A 1163 -71.74 -26.24 47.66
N GLY A 1164 -70.79 -26.63 48.51
CA GLY A 1164 -70.78 -27.95 49.16
C GLY A 1164 -72.00 -28.20 50.06
N GLU A 1165 -72.45 -29.45 50.11
CA GLU A 1165 -73.76 -29.84 50.66
C GLU A 1165 -73.95 -29.53 52.15
N GLU A 1166 -72.88 -29.40 52.94
CA GLU A 1166 -72.95 -29.15 54.39
C GLU A 1166 -73.35 -27.71 54.77
N LEU A 1167 -73.41 -26.76 53.82
CA LEU A 1167 -73.63 -25.34 54.10
C LEU A 1167 -75.03 -24.81 53.73
N MET A 1168 -75.99 -25.69 53.48
CA MET A 1168 -77.38 -25.30 53.24
C MET A 1168 -78.00 -24.57 54.44
N TYR A 1169 -79.00 -23.71 54.17
CA TYR A 1169 -79.77 -22.92 55.16
C TYR A 1169 -79.08 -21.69 55.81
N LYS A 1170 -77.90 -21.26 55.36
CA LYS A 1170 -77.30 -19.96 55.73
C LYS A 1170 -77.17 -19.00 54.54
N ASN A 1171 -77.01 -17.71 54.83
CA ASN A 1171 -76.74 -16.68 53.84
C ASN A 1171 -75.25 -16.68 53.46
N LEU A 1172 -74.95 -17.07 52.23
CA LEU A 1172 -73.62 -16.99 51.64
C LEU A 1172 -73.45 -15.65 50.91
N THR A 1173 -72.30 -15.02 51.08
CA THR A 1173 -71.88 -13.82 50.35
C THR A 1173 -70.67 -14.13 49.49
N VAL A 1174 -70.82 -13.95 48.17
CA VAL A 1174 -69.79 -14.19 47.15
C VAL A 1174 -69.36 -12.85 46.57
N SER A 1175 -68.08 -12.53 46.70
CA SER A 1175 -67.51 -11.26 46.23
C SER A 1175 -66.46 -11.50 45.16
N ILE A 1176 -66.55 -10.78 44.05
CA ILE A 1176 -65.63 -10.84 42.91
C ILE A 1176 -64.72 -9.63 42.96
N SER A 1177 -63.41 -9.85 42.92
CA SER A 1177 -62.38 -8.81 42.97
C SER A 1177 -61.38 -8.96 41.82
N ASP A 1178 -60.74 -7.87 41.40
CA ASP A 1178 -59.57 -7.96 40.53
C ASP A 1178 -58.33 -8.48 41.28
N LEU A 1179 -57.25 -8.76 40.55
CA LEU A 1179 -55.97 -9.25 41.10
C LEU A 1179 -55.27 -8.25 42.05
N THR A 1180 -55.76 -7.00 42.17
CA THR A 1180 -55.26 -6.02 43.16
C THR A 1180 -56.05 -6.07 44.48
N GLY A 1181 -57.05 -6.95 44.59
CA GLY A 1181 -57.92 -7.09 45.76
C GLY A 1181 -59.07 -6.07 45.80
N LYS A 1182 -59.29 -5.30 44.73
CA LYS A 1182 -60.40 -4.36 44.64
C LYS A 1182 -61.68 -5.12 44.29
N MET A 1183 -62.65 -5.10 45.21
CA MET A 1183 -63.98 -5.66 44.99
C MET A 1183 -64.70 -4.94 43.83
N LEU A 1184 -65.22 -5.73 42.89
CA LEU A 1184 -65.94 -5.28 41.69
C LEU A 1184 -67.45 -5.54 41.79
N GLN A 1185 -67.83 -6.68 42.38
CA GLN A 1185 -69.22 -7.09 42.56
C GLN A 1185 -69.35 -7.96 43.80
N SER A 1186 -70.51 -7.94 44.46
CA SER A 1186 -70.85 -8.90 45.52
C SER A 1186 -72.30 -9.35 45.39
N TYR A 1187 -72.59 -10.56 45.84
CA TYR A 1187 -73.92 -11.18 45.87
C TYR A 1187 -74.12 -11.87 47.21
N THR A 1188 -75.25 -11.63 47.88
CA THR A 1188 -75.65 -12.37 49.08
C THR A 1188 -76.95 -13.12 48.80
N PHE A 1189 -76.98 -14.42 49.09
CA PHE A 1189 -78.13 -15.29 48.84
C PHE A 1189 -78.21 -16.40 49.87
N SER A 1190 -79.43 -16.89 50.14
CA SER A 1190 -79.64 -18.10 50.93
C SER A 1190 -79.46 -19.32 50.03
N VAL A 1191 -78.72 -20.33 50.50
CA VAL A 1191 -78.53 -21.58 49.75
C VAL A 1191 -79.81 -22.41 49.79
N SER A 1192 -80.61 -22.33 48.73
CA SER A 1192 -81.71 -23.26 48.41
C SER A 1192 -81.22 -24.41 47.55
N GLU A 1193 -82.01 -25.50 47.44
CA GLU A 1193 -81.67 -26.82 46.84
C GLU A 1193 -81.16 -26.85 45.37
N SER A 1194 -80.95 -25.71 44.73
CA SER A 1194 -80.37 -25.56 43.39
C SER A 1194 -78.84 -25.41 43.45
N ASN A 1195 -78.09 -26.38 42.93
CA ASN A 1195 -76.62 -26.33 42.79
C ASN A 1195 -76.26 -26.66 41.32
N PRO A 1196 -75.59 -25.77 40.55
CA PRO A 1196 -75.09 -24.45 40.94
C PRO A 1196 -76.20 -23.41 41.10
N ILE A 1197 -75.91 -22.39 41.91
CA ILE A 1197 -76.71 -21.17 42.05
C ILE A 1197 -76.32 -20.22 40.92
N LEU A 1198 -77.27 -19.92 40.04
CA LEU A 1198 -77.07 -19.05 38.88
C LEU A 1198 -77.43 -17.60 39.23
N LEU A 1199 -76.42 -16.74 39.24
CA LEU A 1199 -76.53 -15.30 39.48
C LEU A 1199 -76.42 -14.54 38.16
N HIS A 1200 -76.95 -13.32 38.09
CA HIS A 1200 -76.77 -12.50 36.89
C HIS A 1200 -75.30 -12.08 36.74
N ALA A 1201 -74.69 -12.34 35.59
CA ALA A 1201 -73.26 -12.07 35.38
C ALA A 1201 -72.92 -10.58 35.55
N PRO A 1202 -71.82 -10.21 36.24
CA PRO A 1202 -71.42 -8.82 36.33
C PRO A 1202 -70.89 -8.31 34.98
N SER A 1203 -71.17 -7.04 34.66
CA SER A 1203 -70.62 -6.33 33.49
C SER A 1203 -69.15 -5.92 33.67
N ILE A 1204 -68.31 -6.85 34.11
CA ILE A 1204 -66.85 -6.74 34.17
C ILE A 1204 -66.19 -7.25 32.86
N PRO A 1205 -65.01 -6.75 32.47
CA PRO A 1205 -64.28 -7.22 31.29
C PRO A 1205 -63.90 -8.71 31.35
N SER A 1206 -63.55 -9.30 30.20
CA SER A 1206 -62.88 -10.60 30.15
C SER A 1206 -61.52 -10.53 30.85
N GLY A 1207 -61.15 -11.55 31.64
CA GLY A 1207 -59.94 -11.54 32.46
C GLY A 1207 -60.00 -12.48 33.67
N VAL A 1208 -58.94 -12.44 34.48
CA VAL A 1208 -58.77 -13.25 35.68
C VAL A 1208 -59.28 -12.49 36.91
N TYR A 1209 -60.14 -13.12 37.70
CA TYR A 1209 -60.72 -12.56 38.91
C TYR A 1209 -60.53 -13.48 40.12
N VAL A 1210 -60.50 -12.89 41.31
CA VAL A 1210 -60.53 -13.61 42.60
C VAL A 1210 -61.97 -13.59 43.11
N ILE A 1211 -62.53 -14.76 43.36
CA ILE A 1211 -63.88 -14.95 43.90
C ILE A 1211 -63.72 -15.40 45.35
N THR A 1212 -64.31 -14.64 46.27
CA THR A 1212 -64.20 -14.84 47.71
C THR A 1212 -65.56 -15.21 48.31
N PHE A 1213 -65.60 -16.33 49.01
CA PHE A 1213 -66.76 -16.87 49.70
C PHE A 1213 -66.71 -16.50 51.18
N THR A 1214 -67.79 -15.90 51.68
CA THR A 1214 -67.93 -15.48 53.08
C THR A 1214 -69.32 -15.85 53.61
N GLN A 1215 -69.42 -16.23 54.88
CA GLN A 1215 -70.70 -16.55 55.52
C GLN A 1215 -70.74 -15.89 56.90
N GLU A 1216 -71.82 -15.15 57.20
CA GLU A 1216 -72.01 -14.40 58.45
C GLU A 1216 -70.87 -13.41 58.82
N GLY A 1217 -69.98 -13.11 57.87
CA GLY A 1217 -68.83 -12.21 58.03
C GLY A 1217 -67.47 -12.93 58.10
N GLU A 1218 -67.45 -14.26 58.22
CA GLU A 1218 -66.22 -15.06 58.19
C GLU A 1218 -65.82 -15.44 56.75
N PHE A 1219 -64.52 -15.47 56.49
CA PHE A 1219 -63.94 -15.94 55.23
C PHE A 1219 -63.92 -17.47 55.21
N LEU A 1220 -64.36 -18.07 54.10
CA LEU A 1220 -64.38 -19.52 53.91
C LEU A 1220 -63.32 -19.95 52.89
N GLN A 1221 -63.38 -19.42 51.68
CA GLN A 1221 -62.47 -19.78 50.59
C GLN A 1221 -62.31 -18.60 49.62
N ALA A 1222 -61.17 -18.54 48.92
CA ALA A 1222 -61.04 -17.76 47.70
C ALA A 1222 -60.54 -18.66 46.57
N ILE A 1223 -61.11 -18.50 45.37
CA ILE A 1223 -60.73 -19.21 44.16
C ILE A 1223 -60.40 -18.21 43.05
N LYS A 1224 -59.58 -18.63 42.09
CA LYS A 1224 -59.29 -17.87 40.87
C LYS A 1224 -60.18 -18.39 39.75
N SER A 1225 -60.90 -17.50 39.08
CA SER A 1225 -61.79 -17.86 37.96
C SER A 1225 -61.58 -16.90 36.79
N ILE A 1226 -61.79 -17.42 35.58
CA ILE A 1226 -61.57 -16.69 34.34
C ILE A 1226 -62.94 -16.32 33.77
N LYS A 1227 -63.15 -15.03 33.51
CA LYS A 1227 -64.25 -14.59 32.64
C LYS A 1227 -63.72 -14.58 31.19
N PRO A 1228 -64.27 -15.41 30.28
CA PRO A 1228 -63.87 -15.41 28.88
C PRO A 1228 -64.23 -14.11 28.17
#